data_AF-A0A5C6F8M9-F1
#
_entry.id   AF-A0A5C6F8M9-F1
#
_cell.length_a   1.000
_cell.length_b   1.000
_cell.length_c   1.000
_cell.angle_alpha   90.00
_cell.angle_beta   90.00
_cell.angle_gamma   90.00
#
_symmetry.space_group_name_H-M   'P 1'
#
loop_
_entity.id
_entity.type
_entity.pdbx_description
1 polymer ?
#
loop_
_entity_poly.entity_id
_entity_poly.type
_entity_poly.pdbx_seq_one_letter_code
_entity_poly.pdbx_strand_id
1 'polypeptide(L)'
;MHPSIIPSVFSPLSSGKKRGLRRTVWSWNRCPLTLVVLTATCFGLAERSPAAVVIELGTTGINGAAGANQDPGQAGEDGATGETISSTLATADSENRLAVTGGTGGTGGAGGNAVSSNFAGGNGGRGGDGGNAEGSVDTSGPGVVTSFLNAFGGDGGLGGVGGTGGSASTDGNPGNGGDGASAAILAPGINATSTNNEANADALLTGGNGGDAIAAGASGGNGGSASATVANTIATGVTEADASVVVSGGDGGNALGNGASGSGGDATVIDAIVATSAVTGNTSLYQGANGGFSGSAESGTMGIAGDATNQLTATSDNAFLRATLRTEAGGGGNRDNATGVAGSGGDVVSIGSFSNSGEIVADNEFRGGDGGFGYGGASSGDGGNAVGDLTLMSSTNDVDAFVSAQAGDGGYKNSGTGRGGDGGNISSHVTVTGATGAFAFSNIQAGGGGEVFGAAEGSGGDGGTAEGLISATTTSGTASVEAFYLAGSGGSAQGSGTGGNGASISIDNAATAISNQALGDSTVLQVVEAGTGGSSQDGAAGNGGAALSRLNANNTNLNSALISESYGGYGGDRDGLIGQGGSAGSASSEATLRNVGTASVEVYSVAGYGGDGMGGASGSNGADSQAIGSSTSQTMNATSLTQAYGGDGGSTDGQPQAGGLGGNASATSFAQTDGATQVASSNAQSIAGYSVSESGDVLSSRSGAADAFATSISTGGTATSIAVAEGRVSRAVSIADGINGDATATSGSAGTTFGIPTLDSVRVTNTVTANVGSQSRVESYSAVDGTPWSAADVAGANAFSLLTFSPSTFDVTAELATQPNIQNAINVNDVLGIGEFGGGYPTDGSGVHTFSTLLELELTDGTFTGRDALIGFYDFSSTGNGFESLMLSISALQFNETWTFTDLTTAESFFTDNPLSLGSLAGNGEKLQMQVDWSSSRASDGFSASFAITAVPEPGQFLAILIAFVTLFRVRRQRA
;
A
#
# COMPACT_ATOMS: atom_id res chain seq x y z
N MET A 1 2.76 -1.44 -23.89
CA MET A 1 1.41 -2.08 -24.06
C MET A 1 1.40 -3.29 -23.13
N HIS A 2 0.86 -3.14 -21.93
CA HIS A 2 0.95 -4.12 -20.84
C HIS A 2 -0.03 -5.29 -21.02
N PRO A 3 0.40 -6.56 -20.87
CA PRO A 3 -0.51 -7.64 -20.56
C PRO A 3 -0.82 -7.58 -19.05
N SER A 4 -1.97 -7.00 -18.71
CA SER A 4 -2.57 -7.12 -17.39
C SER A 4 -2.99 -8.57 -17.13
N ILE A 5 -2.12 -9.36 -16.49
CA ILE A 5 -2.45 -10.66 -15.89
C ILE A 5 -2.02 -10.60 -14.43
N ILE A 6 -2.84 -9.94 -13.62
CA ILE A 6 -2.93 -10.22 -12.19
C ILE A 6 -3.93 -11.38 -12.07
N PRO A 7 -3.58 -12.54 -11.50
CA PRO A 7 -4.55 -13.58 -11.23
C PRO A 7 -5.50 -13.07 -10.15
N SER A 8 -6.75 -12.80 -10.51
CA SER A 8 -7.83 -12.65 -9.55
C SER A 8 -8.09 -14.00 -8.88
N VAL A 9 -7.47 -14.26 -7.73
CA VAL A 9 -7.73 -15.45 -6.91
C VAL A 9 -7.98 -15.01 -5.47
N PHE A 10 -9.12 -15.46 -4.94
CA PHE A 10 -9.68 -15.28 -3.59
C PHE A 10 -10.40 -13.95 -3.25
N SER A 11 -11.68 -13.95 -3.59
CA SER A 11 -12.73 -13.30 -2.79
C SER A 11 -13.01 -14.11 -1.52
N PRO A 12 -12.94 -13.54 -0.31
CA PRO A 12 -13.42 -14.23 0.88
C PRO A 12 -14.95 -14.20 0.90
N LEU A 13 -15.54 -15.39 1.04
CA LEU A 13 -16.93 -15.59 1.39
C LEU A 13 -17.20 -15.02 2.80
N SER A 14 -17.60 -13.75 2.89
CA SER A 14 -18.34 -13.24 4.06
C SER A 14 -19.81 -13.06 3.68
N SER A 15 -20.63 -14.09 3.87
CA SER A 15 -22.08 -13.96 3.85
C SER A 15 -22.55 -13.23 5.10
N GLY A 16 -22.90 -11.94 4.99
CA GLY A 16 -23.43 -11.19 6.12
C GLY A 16 -23.92 -9.78 5.78
N LYS A 17 -25.14 -9.67 5.24
CA LYS A 17 -26.01 -8.47 5.18
C LYS A 17 -25.35 -7.10 4.94
N LYS A 18 -25.14 -6.73 3.67
CA LYS A 18 -25.04 -5.33 3.24
C LYS A 18 -26.39 -4.62 3.44
N ARG A 19 -26.49 -3.72 4.42
CA ARG A 19 -27.55 -2.68 4.49
C ARG A 19 -27.12 -1.53 3.58
N GLY A 20 -27.85 -1.33 2.48
CA GLY A 20 -27.62 -0.20 1.58
C GLY A 20 -28.10 1.11 2.18
N LEU A 21 -27.17 2.00 2.54
CA LEU A 21 -27.42 3.41 2.80
C LEU A 21 -27.55 4.15 1.45
N ARG A 22 -28.79 4.42 1.03
CA ARG A 22 -29.08 5.35 -0.07
C ARG A 22 -28.98 6.78 0.45
N ARG A 23 -27.91 7.49 0.08
CA ARG A 23 -27.85 8.96 0.09
C ARG A 23 -28.98 9.50 -0.80
N THR A 24 -29.96 10.18 -0.19
CA THR A 24 -31.02 10.88 -0.92
C THR A 24 -30.80 12.38 -0.75
N VAL A 25 -30.31 13.02 -1.80
CA VAL A 25 -30.16 14.48 -1.90
C VAL A 25 -31.57 15.09 -2.00
N TRP A 26 -31.94 15.96 -1.05
CA TRP A 26 -33.20 16.71 -1.09
C TRP A 26 -33.00 18.05 -1.81
N SER A 27 -33.62 18.20 -2.98
CA SER A 27 -33.74 19.47 -3.70
C SER A 27 -34.97 20.25 -3.25
N TRP A 28 -34.79 21.52 -2.89
CA TRP A 28 -35.86 22.47 -2.63
C TRP A 28 -36.58 22.87 -3.92
N ASN A 29 -37.91 22.81 -3.94
CA ASN A 29 -38.72 23.53 -4.93
C ASN A 29 -39.96 24.17 -4.29
N ARG A 30 -40.14 25.46 -4.60
CA ARG A 30 -41.19 26.38 -4.14
C ARG A 30 -42.55 26.05 -4.78
N CYS A 31 -43.65 26.23 -4.02
CA CYS A 31 -45.01 26.53 -4.55
C CYS A 31 -45.96 26.99 -3.41
N PRO A 32 -47.12 27.62 -3.70
CA PRO A 32 -47.52 28.85 -3.02
C PRO A 32 -48.71 28.72 -2.05
N LEU A 33 -48.77 29.74 -1.20
CA LEU A 33 -49.85 30.19 -0.33
C LEU A 33 -51.27 29.99 -0.92
N THR A 34 -52.16 29.30 -0.20
CA THR A 34 -53.62 29.43 -0.35
C THR A 34 -54.31 29.35 1.01
N LEU A 35 -54.96 30.46 1.38
CA LEU A 35 -55.72 30.69 2.60
C LEU A 35 -57.10 30.03 2.50
N VAL A 36 -57.43 29.12 3.42
CA VAL A 36 -58.80 28.63 3.65
C VAL A 36 -59.15 28.77 5.12
N VAL A 37 -60.13 29.62 5.40
CA VAL A 37 -60.77 29.80 6.71
C VAL A 37 -61.83 28.72 6.88
N LEU A 38 -61.65 27.83 7.86
CA LEU A 38 -62.70 26.93 8.34
C LEU A 38 -62.67 26.87 9.87
N THR A 39 -63.73 27.38 10.48
CA THR A 39 -64.01 27.36 11.91
C THR A 39 -64.48 25.98 12.39
N ALA A 40 -63.94 25.50 13.52
CA ALA A 40 -64.83 25.13 14.62
C ALA A 40 -65.11 23.64 14.90
N THR A 41 -64.15 22.83 15.37
CA THR A 41 -64.44 21.77 16.36
C THR A 41 -63.24 21.53 17.26
N CYS A 42 -63.37 21.95 18.52
CA CYS A 42 -62.35 21.87 19.56
C CYS A 42 -62.00 20.43 19.94
N PHE A 43 -60.88 19.94 19.45
CA PHE A 43 -59.96 19.12 20.24
C PHE A 43 -58.80 20.03 20.65
N GLY A 44 -58.43 20.04 21.93
CA GLY A 44 -57.31 20.83 22.45
C GLY A 44 -55.97 20.33 21.92
N LEU A 45 -55.70 20.56 20.64
CA LEU A 45 -54.35 20.50 20.09
C LEU A 45 -53.60 21.69 20.68
N ALA A 46 -52.63 21.42 21.55
CA ALA A 46 -51.69 22.42 22.01
C ALA A 46 -51.09 23.10 20.77
N GLU A 47 -51.36 24.39 20.61
CA GLU A 47 -50.73 25.20 19.57
C GLU A 47 -49.23 25.06 19.77
N ARG A 48 -48.53 24.48 18.77
CA ARG A 48 -47.06 24.44 18.77
C ARG A 48 -46.61 25.90 18.80
N SER A 49 -45.93 26.30 19.87
CA SER A 49 -45.27 27.60 19.94
C SER A 49 -44.33 27.73 18.72
N PRO A 50 -44.39 28.83 17.97
CA PRO A 50 -43.54 29.00 16.79
C PRO A 50 -42.06 29.02 17.20
N ALA A 51 -41.22 28.29 16.46
CA ALA A 51 -39.77 28.24 16.66
C ALA A 51 -39.16 29.65 16.70
N ALA A 52 -38.28 29.92 17.67
CA ALA A 52 -37.55 31.18 17.70
C ALA A 52 -36.37 31.11 16.72
N VAL A 53 -36.35 32.02 15.75
CA VAL A 53 -35.27 32.18 14.78
C VAL A 53 -34.72 33.59 14.92
N VAL A 54 -33.46 33.71 15.36
CA VAL A 54 -32.76 34.98 15.52
C VAL A 54 -31.60 35.04 14.53
N ILE A 55 -31.50 36.14 13.80
CA ILE A 55 -30.41 36.42 12.85
C ILE A 55 -29.84 37.79 13.21
N GLU A 56 -28.56 37.84 13.54
CA GLU A 56 -27.83 39.07 13.85
C GLU A 56 -26.64 39.24 12.92
N LEU A 57 -26.52 40.43 12.33
CA LEU A 57 -25.49 40.78 11.37
C LEU A 57 -24.74 42.00 11.88
N GLY A 58 -23.42 41.87 12.04
CA GLY A 58 -22.53 42.96 12.39
C GLY A 58 -22.43 43.98 11.27
N THR A 59 -22.32 45.24 11.65
CA THR A 59 -22.07 46.34 10.71
C THR A 59 -20.66 46.26 10.14
N THR A 60 -20.57 46.41 8.81
CA THR A 60 -19.29 46.55 8.12
C THR A 60 -18.53 47.78 8.59
N GLY A 61 -17.22 47.63 8.78
CA GLY A 61 -16.30 48.71 9.08
C GLY A 61 -16.32 49.79 8.01
N ILE A 62 -16.18 51.04 8.42
CA ILE A 62 -16.14 52.19 7.51
C ILE A 62 -14.84 52.13 6.69
N ASN A 63 -14.94 52.32 5.38
CA ASN A 63 -13.78 52.43 4.50
C ASN A 63 -12.93 53.67 4.86
N GLY A 64 -11.62 53.53 4.79
CA GLY A 64 -10.69 54.64 4.95
C GLY A 64 -10.87 55.69 3.86
N ALA A 65 -10.79 56.96 4.22
CA ALA A 65 -10.81 58.05 3.25
C ALA A 65 -9.55 58.01 2.38
N ALA A 66 -9.70 58.31 1.08
CA ALA A 66 -8.57 58.48 0.20
C ALA A 66 -7.76 59.74 0.58
N GLY A 67 -6.44 59.64 0.52
CA GLY A 67 -5.55 60.77 0.73
C GLY A 67 -5.73 61.84 -0.34
N ALA A 68 -5.65 63.12 0.06
CA ALA A 68 -5.71 64.22 -0.89
C ALA A 68 -4.48 64.24 -1.81
N ASN A 69 -4.71 64.56 -3.09
CA ASN A 69 -3.64 64.83 -4.05
C ASN A 69 -3.00 66.19 -3.72
N GLN A 70 -1.78 66.18 -3.18
CA GLN A 70 -1.01 67.37 -2.82
C GLN A 70 0.49 67.03 -2.75
N ASP A 71 1.33 67.97 -2.33
CA ASP A 71 2.79 67.80 -2.30
C ASP A 71 3.34 67.81 -0.85
N PRO A 72 3.82 66.67 -0.30
CA PRO A 72 3.66 65.30 -0.82
C PRO A 72 2.23 64.78 -0.72
N GLY A 73 1.92 63.71 -1.45
CA GLY A 73 0.61 63.07 -1.42
C GLY A 73 0.23 62.65 0.00
N GLN A 74 -1.01 62.88 0.41
CA GLN A 74 -1.45 62.44 1.75
C GLN A 74 -1.66 60.93 1.76
N ALA A 75 -1.35 60.28 2.88
CA ALA A 75 -1.72 58.89 3.07
C ALA A 75 -3.24 58.73 3.06
N GLY A 76 -3.71 57.58 2.56
CA GLY A 76 -5.07 57.13 2.80
C GLY A 76 -5.25 56.73 4.26
N GLU A 77 -6.46 56.89 4.77
CA GLU A 77 -6.82 56.41 6.11
C GLU A 77 -7.01 54.90 6.10
N ASP A 78 -6.81 54.25 7.24
CA ASP A 78 -7.09 52.83 7.41
C ASP A 78 -8.60 52.57 7.40
N GLY A 79 -9.01 51.38 6.97
CA GLY A 79 -10.38 50.91 7.17
C GLY A 79 -10.65 50.62 8.64
N ALA A 80 -11.88 50.89 9.09
CA ALA A 80 -12.29 50.54 10.45
C ALA A 80 -12.59 49.03 10.57
N THR A 81 -12.41 48.49 11.77
CA THR A 81 -12.79 47.11 12.10
C THR A 81 -14.30 46.90 11.98
N GLY A 82 -14.72 45.71 11.56
CA GLY A 82 -16.12 45.31 11.57
C GLY A 82 -16.69 45.10 12.97
N GLU A 83 -18.01 45.19 13.13
CA GLU A 83 -18.67 45.01 14.42
C GLU A 83 -18.60 43.56 14.92
N THR A 84 -18.24 43.37 16.18
CA THR A 84 -18.32 42.07 16.84
C THR A 84 -19.75 41.79 17.32
N ILE A 85 -20.27 40.62 17.01
CA ILE A 85 -21.60 40.15 17.45
C ILE A 85 -21.45 39.06 18.50
N SER A 86 -22.19 39.20 19.60
CA SER A 86 -22.27 38.23 20.70
C SER A 86 -23.73 38.11 21.14
N SER A 87 -24.38 36.97 20.88
CA SER A 87 -25.82 36.80 21.14
C SER A 87 -26.18 35.49 21.86
N THR A 88 -27.29 35.51 22.58
CA THR A 88 -27.82 34.35 23.31
C THR A 88 -29.31 34.20 23.05
N LEU A 89 -29.73 33.00 22.63
CA LEU A 89 -31.13 32.64 22.43
C LEU A 89 -31.54 31.56 23.42
N ALA A 90 -32.40 31.89 24.39
CA ALA A 90 -32.94 30.92 25.34
C ALA A 90 -34.47 31.01 25.37
N THR A 91 -35.15 29.99 24.84
CA THR A 91 -36.63 29.90 24.89
C THR A 91 -37.08 28.48 25.20
N ALA A 92 -38.33 28.34 25.67
CA ALA A 92 -38.96 27.04 25.94
C ALA A 92 -39.64 26.42 24.70
N ASP A 93 -39.29 26.89 23.50
CA ASP A 93 -39.81 26.32 22.25
C ASP A 93 -39.18 24.95 22.01
N SER A 94 -39.78 24.13 21.13
CA SER A 94 -39.19 22.84 20.76
C SER A 94 -38.05 22.98 19.74
N GLU A 95 -37.87 24.15 19.16
CA GLU A 95 -36.84 24.42 18.15
C GLU A 95 -36.38 25.87 18.25
N ASN A 96 -35.08 26.08 18.47
CA ASN A 96 -34.46 27.41 18.46
C ASN A 96 -33.27 27.44 17.50
N ARG A 97 -33.16 28.53 16.75
CA ARG A 97 -32.08 28.75 15.78
C ARG A 97 -31.49 30.15 15.94
N LEU A 98 -30.18 30.22 16.17
CA LEU A 98 -29.42 31.46 16.22
C LEU A 98 -28.40 31.49 15.07
N ALA A 99 -28.37 32.58 14.33
CA ALA A 99 -27.30 32.87 13.36
C ALA A 99 -26.68 34.22 13.69
N VAL A 100 -25.37 34.24 13.95
CA VAL A 100 -24.57 35.43 14.22
C VAL A 100 -23.47 35.56 13.18
N THR A 101 -23.33 36.75 12.60
CA THR A 101 -22.25 37.07 11.65
C THR A 101 -21.58 38.35 12.07
N GLY A 102 -20.27 38.32 12.25
CA GLY A 102 -19.49 39.51 12.53
C GLY A 102 -19.41 40.44 11.31
N GLY A 103 -19.25 41.73 11.56
CA GLY A 103 -19.12 42.72 10.49
C GLY A 103 -17.83 42.53 9.71
N THR A 104 -17.85 42.76 8.40
CA THR A 104 -16.63 42.76 7.60
C THR A 104 -15.79 44.01 7.90
N GLY A 105 -14.47 43.93 7.75
CA GLY A 105 -13.58 45.07 7.86
C GLY A 105 -13.74 46.07 6.72
N GLY A 106 -13.51 47.36 7.01
CA GLY A 106 -13.53 48.42 6.00
C GLY A 106 -12.32 48.34 5.07
N THR A 107 -12.47 48.71 3.80
CA THR A 107 -11.32 48.82 2.88
C THR A 107 -10.42 50.00 3.24
N GLY A 108 -9.11 49.84 3.09
CA GLY A 108 -8.14 50.92 3.28
C GLY A 108 -8.25 52.00 2.20
N GLY A 109 -8.11 53.26 2.59
CA GLY A 109 -8.15 54.39 1.66
C GLY A 109 -6.95 54.41 0.71
N ALA A 110 -7.16 54.79 -0.54
CA ALA A 110 -6.04 54.98 -1.47
C ALA A 110 -5.17 56.18 -1.05
N GLY A 111 -3.86 56.09 -1.23
CA GLY A 111 -2.95 57.21 -1.05
C GLY A 111 -3.16 58.29 -2.11
N GLY A 112 -3.00 59.56 -1.71
CA GLY A 112 -3.09 60.70 -2.62
C GLY A 112 -1.86 60.80 -3.53
N ASN A 113 -2.07 61.21 -4.78
CA ASN A 113 -0.98 61.44 -5.74
C ASN A 113 -0.21 62.72 -5.41
N ALA A 114 1.10 62.71 -5.66
CA ALA A 114 1.88 63.95 -5.68
C ALA A 114 1.47 64.82 -6.88
N VAL A 115 1.32 66.12 -6.67
CA VAL A 115 0.92 67.07 -7.73
C VAL A 115 2.14 67.59 -8.49
N SER A 116 3.31 67.65 -7.84
CA SER A 116 4.58 68.03 -8.45
C SER A 116 5.61 66.89 -8.46
N SER A 117 6.55 67.00 -9.40
CA SER A 117 7.47 65.93 -9.77
C SER A 117 8.44 65.47 -8.68
N ASN A 118 8.61 66.24 -7.59
CA ASN A 118 9.67 66.04 -6.60
C ASN A 118 9.19 65.48 -5.27
N PHE A 119 7.90 65.14 -5.15
CA PHE A 119 7.34 64.60 -3.91
C PHE A 119 6.78 63.20 -4.12
N ALA A 120 6.81 62.42 -3.05
CA ALA A 120 6.28 61.07 -3.05
C ALA A 120 4.75 61.09 -3.03
N GLY A 121 4.15 60.04 -3.58
CA GLY A 121 2.74 59.75 -3.35
C GLY A 121 2.50 59.36 -1.90
N GLY A 122 1.27 59.51 -1.43
CA GLY A 122 0.88 59.06 -0.10
C GLY A 122 0.73 57.55 -0.05
N ASN A 123 0.96 56.95 1.12
CA ASN A 123 0.74 55.51 1.30
C ASN A 123 -0.76 55.18 1.26
N GLY A 124 -1.12 53.98 0.81
CA GLY A 124 -2.46 53.43 1.01
C GLY A 124 -2.68 53.08 2.48
N GLY A 125 -3.91 53.21 2.96
CA GLY A 125 -4.31 52.76 4.29
C GLY A 125 -4.46 51.24 4.35
N ARG A 126 -4.29 50.65 5.54
CA ARG A 126 -4.55 49.23 5.81
C ARG A 126 -6.05 48.94 5.72
N GLY A 127 -6.42 47.74 5.29
CA GLY A 127 -7.77 47.22 5.50
C GLY A 127 -8.09 47.04 6.99
N GLY A 128 -9.32 47.32 7.39
CA GLY A 128 -9.80 47.05 8.73
C GLY A 128 -9.99 45.56 8.95
N ASP A 129 -9.85 45.10 10.19
CA ASP A 129 -10.06 43.69 10.52
C ASP A 129 -11.56 43.34 10.55
N GLY A 130 -11.91 42.06 10.42
CA GLY A 130 -13.28 41.60 10.62
C GLY A 130 -13.71 41.67 12.10
N GLY A 131 -15.02 41.67 12.34
CA GLY A 131 -15.61 41.55 13.68
C GLY A 131 -15.87 40.10 14.08
N ASN A 132 -15.67 39.74 15.34
CA ASN A 132 -15.88 38.38 15.83
C ASN A 132 -17.37 37.99 15.85
N ALA A 133 -17.66 36.69 15.83
CA ALA A 133 -19.02 36.17 15.98
C ALA A 133 -19.09 35.09 17.05
N GLU A 134 -19.92 35.31 18.07
CA GLU A 134 -20.07 34.43 19.21
C GLU A 134 -21.56 34.21 19.53
N GLY A 135 -21.97 32.97 19.84
CA GLY A 135 -23.38 32.65 20.07
C GLY A 135 -23.63 31.50 21.04
N SER A 136 -24.82 31.48 21.66
CA SER A 136 -25.31 30.37 22.51
C SER A 136 -26.81 30.15 22.34
N VAL A 137 -27.29 28.90 22.40
CA VAL A 137 -28.71 28.55 22.24
C VAL A 137 -29.15 27.59 23.35
N ASP A 138 -30.28 27.84 24.02
CA ASP A 138 -30.84 26.93 25.03
C ASP A 138 -32.31 26.63 24.72
N THR A 139 -32.62 25.36 24.56
CA THR A 139 -33.94 24.83 24.17
C THR A 139 -34.31 23.67 25.08
N SER A 140 -35.48 23.74 25.70
CA SER A 140 -36.00 22.66 26.54
C SER A 140 -37.50 22.47 26.38
N GLY A 141 -37.96 21.22 26.36
CA GLY A 141 -39.38 20.92 26.18
C GLY A 141 -39.72 19.42 26.12
N PRO A 142 -41.01 19.08 25.95
CA PRO A 142 -41.45 17.75 25.58
C PRO A 142 -41.38 17.53 24.05
N GLY A 143 -41.35 16.29 23.61
CA GLY A 143 -41.27 15.93 22.19
C GLY A 143 -39.85 16.08 21.65
N VAL A 144 -39.72 16.18 20.32
CA VAL A 144 -38.41 16.39 19.69
C VAL A 144 -37.95 17.82 19.99
N VAL A 145 -36.75 17.99 20.52
CA VAL A 145 -36.18 19.29 20.89
C VAL A 145 -34.92 19.55 20.05
N THR A 146 -34.80 20.73 19.45
CA THR A 146 -33.66 21.08 18.58
C THR A 146 -33.07 22.45 18.91
N SER A 147 -31.75 22.51 19.06
CA SER A 147 -30.96 23.76 19.21
C SER A 147 -29.95 23.87 18.09
N PHE A 148 -29.89 25.03 17.43
CA PHE A 148 -29.01 25.24 16.30
C PHE A 148 -28.29 26.59 16.36
N LEU A 149 -26.97 26.59 16.24
CA LEU A 149 -26.13 27.79 16.14
C LEU A 149 -25.33 27.82 14.84
N ASN A 150 -25.37 28.96 14.16
CA ASN A 150 -24.37 29.35 13.15
C ASN A 150 -23.61 30.59 13.62
N ALA A 151 -22.28 30.53 13.64
CA ALA A 151 -21.43 31.69 13.92
C ALA A 151 -20.36 31.89 12.83
N PHE A 152 -20.35 33.07 12.22
CA PHE A 152 -19.44 33.42 11.11
C PHE A 152 -18.63 34.67 11.46
N GLY A 153 -17.32 34.55 11.62
CA GLY A 153 -16.43 35.71 11.76
C GLY A 153 -16.49 36.61 10.53
N GLY A 154 -16.35 37.92 10.72
CA GLY A 154 -16.30 38.86 9.62
C GLY A 154 -14.99 38.74 8.82
N ASP A 155 -15.05 38.94 7.51
CA ASP A 155 -13.85 39.00 6.67
C ASP A 155 -13.04 40.28 6.93
N GLY A 156 -11.73 40.21 6.75
CA GLY A 156 -10.84 41.37 6.73
C GLY A 156 -11.06 42.24 5.49
N GLY A 157 -10.85 43.55 5.65
CA GLY A 157 -10.95 44.53 4.57
C GLY A 157 -9.74 44.50 3.62
N LEU A 158 -9.94 44.91 2.38
CA LEU A 158 -8.84 45.06 1.41
C LEU A 158 -7.90 46.21 1.81
N GLY A 159 -6.61 46.06 1.53
CA GLY A 159 -5.64 47.16 1.65
C GLY A 159 -5.89 48.28 0.63
N GLY A 160 -5.41 49.50 0.89
CA GLY A 160 -5.48 50.64 -0.02
C GLY A 160 -4.31 50.69 -1.00
N VAL A 161 -4.53 51.20 -2.23
CA VAL A 161 -3.43 51.41 -3.19
C VAL A 161 -2.58 52.63 -2.78
N GLY A 162 -1.27 52.57 -2.96
CA GLY A 162 -0.40 53.74 -2.81
C GLY A 162 -0.64 54.80 -3.88
N GLY A 163 -0.51 56.08 -3.52
CA GLY A 163 -0.59 57.19 -4.46
C GLY A 163 0.63 57.25 -5.38
N THR A 164 0.43 57.71 -6.62
CA THR A 164 1.54 57.92 -7.57
C THR A 164 2.41 59.10 -7.16
N GLY A 165 3.72 58.92 -7.15
CA GLY A 165 4.70 59.96 -6.91
C GLY A 165 4.96 60.81 -8.14
N GLY A 166 5.64 61.94 -7.93
CA GLY A 166 6.16 62.74 -9.03
C GLY A 166 7.26 62.00 -9.80
N SER A 167 7.55 62.37 -11.04
CA SER A 167 8.52 61.67 -11.92
C SER A 167 9.94 61.52 -11.36
N ALA A 168 10.30 62.25 -10.29
CA ALA A 168 11.59 62.18 -9.61
C ALA A 168 11.50 61.65 -8.16
N SER A 169 10.34 61.11 -7.75
CA SER A 169 10.10 60.56 -6.42
C SER A 169 9.44 59.17 -6.51
N THR A 170 9.38 58.45 -5.39
CA THR A 170 8.73 57.14 -5.31
C THR A 170 7.21 57.27 -5.16
N ASP A 171 6.48 56.27 -5.66
CA ASP A 171 5.08 56.05 -5.29
C ASP A 171 4.97 55.78 -3.78
N GLY A 172 3.79 56.00 -3.23
CA GLY A 172 3.48 55.60 -1.87
C GLY A 172 3.39 54.08 -1.75
N ASN A 173 3.66 53.56 -0.55
CA ASN A 173 3.51 52.13 -0.28
C ASN A 173 2.01 51.78 -0.26
N PRO A 174 1.59 50.63 -0.80
CA PRO A 174 0.23 50.15 -0.60
C PRO A 174 0.00 49.71 0.86
N GLY A 175 -1.26 49.69 1.28
CA GLY A 175 -1.67 49.20 2.58
C GLY A 175 -1.92 47.69 2.56
N ASN A 176 -1.70 47.04 3.70
CA ASN A 176 -1.96 45.60 3.87
C ASN A 176 -3.47 45.32 3.95
N GLY A 177 -3.86 44.08 3.67
CA GLY A 177 -5.19 43.58 4.02
C GLY A 177 -5.41 43.53 5.53
N GLY A 178 -6.68 43.60 5.94
CA GLY A 178 -7.10 43.37 7.32
C GLY A 178 -7.22 41.88 7.64
N ASP A 179 -7.10 41.51 8.90
CA ASP A 179 -7.22 40.13 9.34
C ASP A 179 -8.70 39.70 9.41
N GLY A 180 -8.99 38.44 9.14
CA GLY A 180 -10.30 37.82 9.35
C GLY A 180 -10.58 37.60 10.84
N ALA A 181 -11.86 37.64 11.20
CA ALA A 181 -12.27 37.54 12.60
C ALA A 181 -12.52 36.10 13.06
N SER A 182 -12.51 35.85 14.37
CA SER A 182 -12.77 34.53 14.92
C SER A 182 -14.26 34.22 15.06
N ALA A 183 -14.58 32.92 15.08
CA ALA A 183 -15.90 32.39 15.45
C ALA A 183 -15.80 31.41 16.63
N ALA A 184 -16.71 31.55 17.61
CA ALA A 184 -16.71 30.74 18.83
C ALA A 184 -18.12 30.50 19.41
N ILE A 185 -18.24 29.53 20.31
CA ILE A 185 -19.45 29.29 21.11
C ILE A 185 -19.34 30.03 22.44
N LEU A 186 -20.40 30.76 22.83
CA LEU A 186 -20.51 31.42 24.14
C LEU A 186 -21.01 30.45 25.21
N ALA A 187 -20.58 30.66 26.45
CA ALA A 187 -21.24 30.05 27.60
C ALA A 187 -22.69 30.58 27.72
N PRO A 188 -23.70 29.73 27.99
CA PRO A 188 -23.60 28.35 28.50
C PRO A 188 -23.56 27.24 27.43
N GLY A 189 -23.42 27.58 26.14
CA GLY A 189 -23.38 26.61 25.04
C GLY A 189 -24.68 26.52 24.22
N ILE A 190 -24.86 25.38 23.56
CA ILE A 190 -25.96 24.97 22.69
C ILE A 190 -26.62 23.77 23.37
N ASN A 191 -27.70 24.00 24.11
CA ASN A 191 -28.36 22.98 24.92
C ASN A 191 -29.70 22.60 24.31
N ALA A 192 -29.93 21.32 24.04
CA ALA A 192 -31.21 20.75 23.64
C ALA A 192 -31.64 19.69 24.65
N THR A 193 -32.71 19.94 25.41
CA THR A 193 -33.19 19.02 26.45
C THR A 193 -34.63 18.58 26.16
N SER A 194 -34.80 17.32 25.76
CA SER A 194 -36.09 16.65 25.67
C SER A 194 -36.39 15.82 26.91
N THR A 195 -37.60 15.99 27.45
CA THR A 195 -38.03 15.29 28.67
C THR A 195 -38.63 13.91 28.41
N ASN A 196 -38.95 13.55 27.15
CA ASN A 196 -39.64 12.30 26.83
C ASN A 196 -39.40 11.75 25.41
N ASN A 197 -38.50 12.35 24.63
CA ASN A 197 -38.24 11.95 23.24
C ASN A 197 -36.79 12.31 22.85
N GLU A 198 -36.54 12.53 21.56
CA GLU A 198 -35.27 12.93 20.94
C GLU A 198 -34.84 14.38 21.28
N ALA A 199 -33.53 14.59 21.42
CA ALA A 199 -32.92 15.91 21.50
C ALA A 199 -31.76 16.03 20.50
N ASN A 200 -31.70 17.15 19.77
CA ASN A 200 -30.66 17.44 18.79
C ASN A 200 -30.00 18.81 19.06
N ALA A 201 -28.68 18.86 19.19
CA ALA A 201 -27.89 20.07 19.37
C ALA A 201 -26.82 20.20 18.27
N ASP A 202 -26.91 21.26 17.46
CA ASP A 202 -26.09 21.47 16.27
C ASP A 202 -25.35 22.82 16.31
N ALA A 203 -24.06 22.82 15.93
CA ALA A 203 -23.25 24.03 15.78
C ALA A 203 -22.44 24.05 14.47
N LEU A 204 -22.37 25.21 13.82
CA LEU A 204 -21.46 25.49 12.71
C LEU A 204 -20.72 26.81 12.97
N LEU A 205 -19.40 26.74 13.05
CA LEU A 205 -18.52 27.90 13.29
C LEU A 205 -17.57 28.07 12.10
N THR A 206 -17.40 29.30 11.62
CA THR A 206 -16.45 29.60 10.55
C THR A 206 -15.73 30.92 10.80
N GLY A 207 -14.41 30.91 10.83
CA GLY A 207 -13.60 32.12 10.89
C GLY A 207 -13.73 32.95 9.61
N GLY A 208 -13.55 34.27 9.71
CA GLY A 208 -13.56 35.16 8.55
C GLY A 208 -12.27 35.05 7.74
N ASN A 209 -12.32 35.37 6.45
CA ASN A 209 -11.13 35.34 5.60
C ASN A 209 -10.26 36.58 5.84
N GLY A 210 -8.95 36.46 5.60
CA GLY A 210 -8.05 37.59 5.54
C GLY A 210 -8.26 38.43 4.28
N GLY A 211 -8.09 39.75 4.40
CA GLY A 211 -8.21 40.68 3.27
C GLY A 211 -7.02 40.58 2.32
N ASP A 212 -7.27 40.70 1.01
CA ASP A 212 -6.21 40.72 0.00
C ASP A 212 -5.44 42.06 -0.01
N ALA A 213 -4.16 41.98 -0.39
CA ALA A 213 -3.39 43.12 -0.85
C ALA A 213 -3.69 43.39 -2.33
N ILE A 214 -4.17 44.60 -2.64
CA ILE A 214 -4.55 44.98 -4.02
C ILE A 214 -3.42 45.62 -4.83
N ALA A 215 -2.21 45.73 -4.26
CA ALA A 215 -1.06 46.35 -4.92
C ALA A 215 0.28 45.75 -4.47
N ALA A 216 1.28 45.86 -5.35
CA ALA A 216 2.59 45.22 -5.17
C ALA A 216 3.33 45.71 -3.91
N GLY A 217 3.72 44.77 -3.05
CA GLY A 217 4.48 45.01 -1.82
C GLY A 217 3.64 45.17 -0.55
N ALA A 218 2.31 45.14 -0.67
CA ALA A 218 1.42 44.98 0.48
C ALA A 218 1.22 43.50 0.81
N SER A 219 1.03 43.22 2.10
CA SER A 219 0.78 41.87 2.60
C SER A 219 -0.72 41.58 2.72
N GLY A 220 -1.13 40.33 2.48
CA GLY A 220 -2.47 39.86 2.78
C GLY A 220 -2.70 39.75 4.29
N GLY A 221 -3.95 39.85 4.74
CA GLY A 221 -4.33 39.60 6.12
C GLY A 221 -4.45 38.10 6.41
N ASN A 222 -4.33 37.70 7.67
CA ASN A 222 -4.53 36.30 8.06
C ASN A 222 -6.01 35.93 8.11
N GLY A 223 -6.32 34.66 7.88
CA GLY A 223 -7.63 34.10 8.15
C GLY A 223 -7.92 34.02 9.66
N GLY A 224 -9.19 34.16 10.02
CA GLY A 224 -9.66 34.06 11.39
C GLY A 224 -9.74 32.61 11.85
N SER A 225 -9.31 32.32 13.08
CA SER A 225 -9.45 31.00 13.69
C SER A 225 -10.90 30.71 14.10
N ALA A 226 -11.30 29.46 14.11
CA ALA A 226 -12.56 29.03 14.71
C ALA A 226 -12.32 27.97 15.79
N SER A 227 -13.07 28.05 16.90
CA SER A 227 -12.87 27.10 18.00
C SER A 227 -14.14 26.75 18.77
N ALA A 228 -14.22 25.49 19.19
CA ALA A 228 -15.21 24.97 20.11
C ALA A 228 -14.51 24.10 21.15
N THR A 229 -14.43 24.56 22.40
CA THR A 229 -13.75 23.82 23.48
C THR A 229 -14.70 23.61 24.66
N VAL A 230 -14.67 22.43 25.27
CA VAL A 230 -15.38 22.07 26.52
C VAL A 230 -16.91 22.08 26.40
N ALA A 231 -17.51 20.89 26.21
CA ALA A 231 -18.93 20.52 26.36
C ALA A 231 -19.95 21.64 26.12
N ASN A 232 -19.79 22.37 25.01
CA ASN A 232 -20.59 23.54 24.69
C ASN A 232 -21.77 23.21 23.78
N THR A 233 -21.96 21.96 23.40
CA THR A 233 -23.11 21.49 22.61
C THR A 233 -23.66 20.23 23.26
N ILE A 234 -24.77 20.35 23.97
CA ILE A 234 -25.31 19.32 24.85
C ILE A 234 -26.70 18.89 24.36
N ALA A 235 -26.86 17.60 24.07
CA ALA A 235 -28.15 16.98 23.78
C ALA A 235 -28.55 16.01 24.91
N THR A 236 -29.73 16.20 25.50
CA THR A 236 -30.28 15.30 26.53
C THR A 236 -31.66 14.83 26.09
N GLY A 237 -31.78 13.56 25.72
CA GLY A 237 -33.03 12.92 25.28
C GLY A 237 -33.35 11.65 26.06
N VAL A 238 -34.52 11.07 25.85
CA VAL A 238 -34.92 9.79 26.46
C VAL A 238 -34.69 8.63 25.50
N THR A 239 -35.11 8.78 24.24
CA THR A 239 -34.99 7.74 23.21
C THR A 239 -33.72 7.87 22.38
N GLU A 240 -33.30 9.11 22.11
CA GLU A 240 -32.19 9.43 21.22
C GLU A 240 -31.62 10.81 21.61
N ALA A 241 -30.31 10.97 21.51
CA ALA A 241 -29.62 12.22 21.77
C ALA A 241 -28.50 12.41 20.73
N ASP A 242 -28.60 13.48 19.95
CA ASP A 242 -27.70 13.79 18.85
C ASP A 242 -27.00 15.12 19.11
N ALA A 243 -25.67 15.12 19.09
CA ALA A 243 -24.86 16.34 19.23
C ALA A 243 -23.83 16.44 18.10
N SER A 244 -23.77 17.61 17.46
CA SER A 244 -22.97 17.86 16.26
C SER A 244 -22.31 19.24 16.31
N VAL A 245 -21.01 19.29 16.03
CA VAL A 245 -20.24 20.55 15.92
C VAL A 245 -19.33 20.47 14.69
N VAL A 246 -19.35 21.51 13.86
CA VAL A 246 -18.37 21.72 12.78
C VAL A 246 -17.69 23.08 12.96
N VAL A 247 -16.37 23.09 12.85
CA VAL A 247 -15.53 24.28 12.98
C VAL A 247 -14.64 24.38 11.75
N SER A 248 -14.58 25.56 11.15
CA SER A 248 -13.71 25.85 10.00
C SER A 248 -12.93 27.14 10.21
N GLY A 249 -11.62 27.11 10.03
CA GLY A 249 -10.80 28.31 9.96
C GLY A 249 -11.07 29.11 8.67
N GLY A 250 -10.79 30.41 8.69
CA GLY A 250 -10.88 31.27 7.51
C GLY A 250 -9.60 31.22 6.67
N ASP A 251 -9.69 31.57 5.40
CA ASP A 251 -8.53 31.55 4.49
C ASP A 251 -7.65 32.78 4.67
N GLY A 252 -6.34 32.64 4.43
CA GLY A 252 -5.40 33.75 4.36
C GLY A 252 -5.55 34.59 3.09
N GLY A 253 -5.38 35.91 3.21
CA GLY A 253 -5.44 36.85 2.10
C GLY A 253 -4.22 36.76 1.17
N ASN A 254 -4.41 37.06 -0.10
CA ASN A 254 -3.35 37.03 -1.11
C ASN A 254 -2.46 38.28 -1.07
N ALA A 255 -1.23 38.13 -1.53
CA ALA A 255 -0.26 39.22 -1.68
C ALA A 255 0.23 39.37 -3.13
N LEU A 256 0.45 40.61 -3.55
CA LEU A 256 1.03 40.96 -4.85
C LEU A 256 2.47 41.47 -4.68
N GLY A 257 3.34 41.27 -5.65
CA GLY A 257 4.74 41.72 -5.57
C GLY A 257 5.49 41.03 -4.44
N ASN A 258 6.22 41.80 -3.61
CA ASN A 258 7.08 41.29 -2.53
C ASN A 258 6.41 41.22 -1.15
N GLY A 259 5.09 41.43 -1.06
CA GLY A 259 4.35 41.34 0.19
C GLY A 259 4.11 39.90 0.64
N ALA A 260 3.95 39.69 1.95
CA ALA A 260 3.67 38.38 2.52
C ALA A 260 2.20 38.00 2.34
N SER A 261 1.89 36.77 1.95
CA SER A 261 0.49 36.31 2.00
C SER A 261 0.07 36.00 3.44
N GLY A 262 -1.24 36.02 3.66
CA GLY A 262 -1.85 35.67 4.95
C GLY A 262 -1.77 34.19 5.24
N SER A 263 -1.67 33.84 6.52
CA SER A 263 -1.84 32.46 6.98
C SER A 263 -3.32 32.08 7.03
N GLY A 264 -3.62 30.80 6.85
CA GLY A 264 -4.95 30.25 7.11
C GLY A 264 -5.24 30.23 8.61
N GLY A 265 -6.51 30.33 8.98
CA GLY A 265 -6.95 30.23 10.37
C GLY A 265 -7.02 28.77 10.84
N ASP A 266 -6.66 28.51 12.09
CA ASP A 266 -6.76 27.18 12.68
C ASP A 266 -8.22 26.81 13.00
N ALA A 267 -8.50 25.51 12.99
CA ALA A 267 -9.75 24.94 13.50
C ALA A 267 -9.50 24.01 14.69
N THR A 268 -10.06 24.35 15.85
CA THR A 268 -9.88 23.56 17.08
C THR A 268 -11.21 23.14 17.69
N VAL A 269 -11.40 21.83 17.85
CA VAL A 269 -12.57 21.22 18.47
C VAL A 269 -12.12 20.26 19.56
N ILE A 270 -12.38 20.58 20.83
CA ILE A 270 -11.95 19.76 21.98
C ILE A 270 -13.12 19.52 22.91
N ASP A 271 -13.58 18.27 22.98
CA ASP A 271 -14.68 17.80 23.81
C ASP A 271 -15.94 18.67 23.71
N ALA A 272 -16.18 19.31 22.56
CA ALA A 272 -17.23 20.31 22.37
C ALA A 272 -18.65 19.75 22.43
N ILE A 273 -18.85 18.44 22.30
CA ILE A 273 -20.17 17.81 22.31
C ILE A 273 -20.36 16.85 23.48
N VAL A 274 -21.57 16.82 24.03
CA VAL A 274 -22.03 15.80 24.98
C VAL A 274 -23.44 15.40 24.59
N ALA A 275 -23.72 14.10 24.50
CA ALA A 275 -25.07 13.60 24.33
C ALA A 275 -25.38 12.54 25.37
N THR A 276 -26.54 12.66 26.01
CA THR A 276 -27.01 11.76 27.09
C THR A 276 -28.40 11.25 26.73
N SER A 277 -28.57 9.93 26.73
CA SER A 277 -29.87 9.28 26.56
C SER A 277 -30.21 8.34 27.72
N ALA A 278 -31.41 7.76 27.75
CA ALA A 278 -31.70 6.68 28.68
C ALA A 278 -30.91 5.41 28.32
N VAL A 279 -30.79 4.46 29.26
CA VAL A 279 -30.06 3.20 29.06
C VAL A 279 -30.54 2.39 27.83
N THR A 280 -31.81 2.53 27.45
CA THR A 280 -32.38 1.87 26.26
C THR A 280 -32.33 2.73 25.00
N GLY A 281 -31.82 3.95 25.10
CA GLY A 281 -31.74 4.92 24.01
C GLY A 281 -30.44 4.81 23.21
N ASN A 282 -30.39 5.61 22.15
CA ASN A 282 -29.22 5.74 21.29
C ASN A 282 -28.56 7.10 21.49
N THR A 283 -27.27 7.18 21.22
CA THR A 283 -26.56 8.46 21.17
C THR A 283 -25.68 8.55 19.93
N SER A 284 -25.76 9.68 19.24
CA SER A 284 -24.90 10.02 18.11
C SER A 284 -24.07 11.26 18.41
N LEU A 285 -22.77 11.17 18.15
CA LEU A 285 -21.80 12.23 18.37
C LEU A 285 -21.08 12.54 17.05
N TYR A 286 -21.04 13.80 16.63
CA TYR A 286 -20.32 14.23 15.43
C TYR A 286 -19.47 15.49 15.70
N GLN A 287 -18.16 15.41 15.44
CA GLN A 287 -17.26 16.57 15.48
C GLN A 287 -16.45 16.70 14.21
N GLY A 288 -16.45 17.91 13.64
CA GLY A 288 -15.69 18.29 12.46
C GLY A 288 -14.75 19.48 12.72
N ALA A 289 -13.49 19.41 12.29
CA ALA A 289 -12.56 20.54 12.29
C ALA A 289 -11.87 20.68 10.92
N ASN A 290 -11.92 21.86 10.30
CA ASN A 290 -11.30 22.14 8.99
C ASN A 290 -10.39 23.38 9.05
N GLY A 291 -9.08 23.22 8.87
CA GLY A 291 -8.13 24.35 8.81
C GLY A 291 -8.34 25.21 7.56
N GLY A 292 -8.03 26.50 7.66
CA GLY A 292 -8.13 27.45 6.54
C GLY A 292 -6.93 27.37 5.59
N PHE A 293 -7.12 27.68 4.31
CA PHE A 293 -6.02 27.71 3.33
C PHE A 293 -5.10 28.92 3.59
N SER A 294 -3.82 28.80 3.25
CA SER A 294 -2.94 29.98 3.21
C SER A 294 -3.13 30.78 1.91
N GLY A 295 -2.87 32.09 1.98
CA GLY A 295 -2.95 32.96 0.81
C GLY A 295 -1.79 32.74 -0.17
N SER A 296 -1.96 33.12 -1.43
CA SER A 296 -0.90 33.08 -2.45
C SER A 296 -0.05 34.35 -2.47
N ALA A 297 1.22 34.25 -2.83
CA ALA A 297 2.10 35.41 -3.01
C ALA A 297 2.91 35.31 -4.31
N GLU A 298 3.17 36.46 -4.95
CA GLU A 298 4.09 36.47 -6.10
C GLU A 298 5.52 36.20 -5.62
N SER A 299 6.14 37.15 -4.91
CA SER A 299 7.55 37.08 -4.48
C SER A 299 7.82 37.24 -2.98
N GLY A 300 6.85 37.66 -2.18
CA GLY A 300 7.01 37.78 -0.72
C GLY A 300 6.83 36.45 0.00
N THR A 301 6.93 36.41 1.34
CA THR A 301 6.84 35.16 2.11
C THR A 301 5.44 34.55 2.05
N MET A 302 5.36 33.23 2.01
CA MET A 302 4.09 32.52 2.05
C MET A 302 3.55 32.44 3.48
N GLY A 303 2.25 32.61 3.64
CA GLY A 303 1.55 32.22 4.86
C GLY A 303 1.59 30.72 5.09
N ILE A 304 1.33 30.31 6.32
CA ILE A 304 1.20 28.89 6.71
C ILE A 304 -0.29 28.53 6.62
N ALA A 305 -0.62 27.34 6.12
CA ALA A 305 -2.00 26.88 6.15
C ALA A 305 -2.47 26.60 7.59
N GLY A 306 -3.76 26.69 7.85
CA GLY A 306 -4.31 26.47 9.19
C GLY A 306 -4.29 24.99 9.57
N ASP A 307 -3.94 24.72 10.82
CA ASP A 307 -3.97 23.38 11.41
C ASP A 307 -5.39 22.99 11.81
N ALA A 308 -5.66 21.68 11.90
CA ALA A 308 -6.92 21.16 12.41
C ALA A 308 -6.73 20.19 13.58
N THR A 309 -7.34 20.51 14.73
CA THR A 309 -7.33 19.67 15.93
C THR A 309 -8.76 19.28 16.31
N ASN A 310 -9.01 17.98 16.46
CA ASN A 310 -10.27 17.41 16.88
C ASN A 310 -10.05 16.37 17.99
N GLN A 311 -10.62 16.60 19.17
CA GLN A 311 -10.52 15.68 20.30
C GLN A 311 -11.90 15.45 20.89
N LEU A 312 -12.27 14.19 21.10
CA LEU A 312 -13.53 13.79 21.73
C LEU A 312 -13.34 12.69 22.76
N THR A 313 -13.75 12.95 23.98
CA THR A 313 -13.92 11.95 25.04
C THR A 313 -15.39 11.85 25.41
N ALA A 314 -15.97 10.65 25.33
CA ALA A 314 -17.34 10.44 25.80
C ALA A 314 -17.50 9.12 26.55
N THR A 315 -18.26 9.18 27.65
CA THR A 315 -18.68 8.03 28.43
C THR A 315 -20.20 8.00 28.48
N SER A 316 -20.79 6.84 28.17
CA SER A 316 -22.22 6.63 28.24
C SER A 316 -22.59 5.27 28.82
N ASP A 317 -23.86 5.10 29.16
CA ASP A 317 -24.47 3.83 29.60
C ASP A 317 -25.69 3.48 28.74
N ASN A 318 -25.62 3.75 27.44
CA ASN A 318 -26.71 3.56 26.48
C ASN A 318 -26.67 2.18 25.83
N ALA A 319 -27.76 1.80 25.17
CA ALA A 319 -27.82 0.58 24.36
C ALA A 319 -26.83 0.63 23.18
N PHE A 320 -26.68 1.82 22.58
CA PHE A 320 -25.83 2.06 21.42
C PHE A 320 -25.22 3.47 21.46
N LEU A 321 -23.93 3.56 21.14
CA LEU A 321 -23.20 4.81 20.94
C LEU A 321 -22.58 4.81 19.54
N ARG A 322 -22.86 5.87 18.77
CA ARG A 322 -22.15 6.16 17.53
C ARG A 322 -21.35 7.44 17.67
N ALA A 323 -20.09 7.42 17.26
CA ALA A 323 -19.26 8.61 17.20
C ALA A 323 -18.59 8.76 15.83
N THR A 324 -18.46 9.99 15.36
CA THR A 324 -17.77 10.31 14.12
C THR A 324 -16.91 11.56 14.32
N LEU A 325 -15.60 11.43 14.09
CA LEU A 325 -14.67 12.55 14.00
C LEU A 325 -14.26 12.74 12.55
N ARG A 326 -14.24 13.99 12.09
CA ARG A 326 -13.71 14.39 10.79
C ARG A 326 -12.75 15.56 10.97
N THR A 327 -11.53 15.45 10.45
CA THR A 327 -10.50 16.47 10.68
C THR A 327 -9.69 16.70 9.41
N GLU A 328 -9.62 17.92 8.89
CA GLU A 328 -8.95 18.22 7.62
C GLU A 328 -8.16 19.53 7.77
N ALA A 329 -6.86 19.54 7.53
CA ALA A 329 -6.08 20.77 7.60
C ALA A 329 -6.15 21.57 6.29
N GLY A 330 -5.77 22.85 6.35
CA GLY A 330 -5.75 23.72 5.18
C GLY A 330 -4.60 23.41 4.23
N GLY A 331 -4.78 23.71 2.95
CA GLY A 331 -3.72 23.60 1.93
C GLY A 331 -2.77 24.81 1.90
N GLY A 332 -1.56 24.56 1.42
CA GLY A 332 -0.51 25.55 1.21
C GLY A 332 -0.78 26.49 0.02
N GLY A 333 -0.33 27.74 0.14
CA GLY A 333 -0.53 28.79 -0.86
C GLY A 333 0.50 28.74 -1.98
N ASN A 334 0.14 29.30 -3.14
CA ASN A 334 1.00 29.28 -4.32
C ASN A 334 2.03 30.41 -4.34
N ARG A 335 3.19 30.14 -4.96
CA ARG A 335 4.27 31.11 -5.11
C ARG A 335 4.68 31.33 -6.56
N ASP A 336 4.57 32.57 -7.06
CA ASP A 336 4.96 32.96 -8.43
C ASP A 336 6.31 33.70 -8.48
N ASN A 337 7.44 33.02 -8.21
CA ASN A 337 8.76 33.67 -8.20
C ASN A 337 9.92 32.75 -8.61
N ALA A 338 11.01 33.33 -9.09
CA ALA A 338 12.25 32.63 -9.41
C ALA A 338 12.92 31.93 -8.22
N THR A 339 12.62 32.33 -6.98
CA THR A 339 13.20 31.76 -5.76
C THR A 339 12.21 31.70 -4.61
N GLY A 340 12.51 30.88 -3.62
CA GLY A 340 11.71 30.68 -2.40
C GLY A 340 10.92 29.38 -2.44
N VAL A 341 10.02 29.22 -1.47
CA VAL A 341 9.21 28.02 -1.26
C VAL A 341 7.74 28.44 -1.17
N ALA A 342 6.85 27.69 -1.81
CA ALA A 342 5.41 27.84 -1.65
C ALA A 342 4.97 27.48 -0.22
N GLY A 343 3.71 27.75 0.17
CA GLY A 343 3.23 27.44 1.52
C GLY A 343 3.14 25.94 1.74
N SER A 344 3.50 25.45 2.93
CA SER A 344 3.24 24.06 3.31
C SER A 344 1.76 23.86 3.67
N GLY A 345 1.27 22.64 3.56
CA GLY A 345 -0.04 22.27 4.09
C GLY A 345 -0.04 22.20 5.62
N GLY A 346 -1.21 22.33 6.23
CA GLY A 346 -1.39 22.31 7.68
C GLY A 346 -1.39 20.88 8.25
N ASP A 347 -1.07 20.75 9.52
CA ASP A 347 -1.04 19.49 10.24
C ASP A 347 -2.41 19.13 10.85
N VAL A 348 -2.65 17.83 11.03
CA VAL A 348 -3.89 17.31 11.65
C VAL A 348 -3.63 16.47 12.89
N VAL A 349 -4.45 16.69 13.93
CA VAL A 349 -4.57 15.85 15.12
C VAL A 349 -6.03 15.45 15.34
N SER A 350 -6.35 14.15 15.37
CA SER A 350 -7.71 13.63 15.56
C SER A 350 -7.80 12.51 16.61
N ILE A 351 -8.28 12.80 17.82
CA ILE A 351 -8.26 11.89 18.98
C ILE A 351 -9.68 11.57 19.46
N GLY A 352 -10.06 10.30 19.47
CA GLY A 352 -11.33 9.81 20.01
C GLY A 352 -11.15 8.82 21.16
N SER A 353 -11.90 8.98 22.25
CA SER A 353 -11.92 8.06 23.39
C SER A 353 -13.35 7.84 23.88
N PHE A 354 -13.89 6.65 23.63
CA PHE A 354 -15.29 6.33 23.86
C PHE A 354 -15.46 5.12 24.77
N SER A 355 -16.31 5.24 25.78
CA SER A 355 -16.71 4.11 26.62
C SER A 355 -18.23 4.04 26.73
N ASN A 356 -18.80 2.85 26.54
CA ASN A 356 -20.24 2.61 26.66
C ASN A 356 -20.51 1.29 27.38
N SER A 357 -21.63 1.16 28.09
CA SER A 357 -22.03 -0.16 28.57
C SER A 357 -22.54 -1.03 27.41
N GLY A 358 -23.29 -0.45 26.45
CA GLY A 358 -23.80 -1.11 25.25
C GLY A 358 -22.83 -1.15 24.07
N GLU A 359 -23.35 -1.29 22.85
CA GLU A 359 -22.56 -1.36 21.62
C GLU A 359 -21.92 0.01 21.29
N ILE A 360 -20.75 0.00 20.65
CA ILE A 360 -20.04 1.21 20.20
C ILE A 360 -19.62 1.04 18.74
N VAL A 361 -19.92 2.05 17.93
CA VAL A 361 -19.35 2.21 16.58
C VAL A 361 -18.71 3.59 16.51
N ALA A 362 -17.43 3.66 16.16
CA ALA A 362 -16.75 4.93 15.98
C ALA A 362 -15.98 5.01 14.66
N ASP A 363 -16.14 6.15 13.98
CA ASP A 363 -15.45 6.52 12.75
C ASP A 363 -14.49 7.68 13.07
N ASN A 364 -13.22 7.58 12.69
CA ASN A 364 -12.25 8.69 12.77
C ASN A 364 -11.60 8.90 11.39
N GLU A 365 -11.98 9.98 10.70
CA GLU A 365 -11.48 10.37 9.39
C GLU A 365 -10.59 11.61 9.54
N PHE A 366 -9.33 11.53 9.10
CA PHE A 366 -8.43 12.68 9.21
C PHE A 366 -7.46 12.85 8.04
N ARG A 367 -7.25 14.10 7.59
CA ARG A 367 -6.45 14.43 6.41
C ARG A 367 -5.53 15.64 6.59
N GLY A 368 -4.22 15.44 6.42
CA GLY A 368 -3.23 16.53 6.35
C GLY A 368 -3.42 17.42 5.11
N GLY A 369 -3.05 18.69 5.19
CA GLY A 369 -3.22 19.64 4.10
C GLY A 369 -2.19 19.44 2.98
N ASP A 370 -2.57 19.61 1.72
CA ASP A 370 -1.63 19.50 0.59
C ASP A 370 -0.69 20.72 0.54
N GLY A 371 0.54 20.53 0.06
CA GLY A 371 1.52 21.59 -0.14
C GLY A 371 1.19 22.50 -1.34
N GLY A 372 1.57 23.77 -1.25
CA GLY A 372 1.32 24.79 -2.27
C GLY A 372 2.25 24.70 -3.49
N PHE A 373 1.85 25.30 -4.61
CA PHE A 373 2.57 25.19 -5.87
C PHE A 373 3.67 26.23 -6.04
N GLY A 374 4.83 25.79 -6.55
CA GLY A 374 5.96 26.64 -6.92
C GLY A 374 5.98 26.96 -8.43
N TYR A 375 5.89 28.24 -8.80
CA TYR A 375 6.02 28.71 -10.17
C TYR A 375 7.27 29.58 -10.34
N GLY A 376 7.76 29.71 -11.58
CA GLY A 376 8.84 30.64 -11.94
C GLY A 376 10.25 30.23 -11.51
N GLY A 377 10.41 29.18 -10.71
CA GLY A 377 11.68 28.68 -10.20
C GLY A 377 11.69 28.36 -8.70
N ALA A 378 10.68 28.85 -7.97
CA ALA A 378 10.41 28.48 -6.58
C ALA A 378 10.20 26.97 -6.40
N SER A 379 10.58 26.47 -5.23
CA SER A 379 10.18 25.14 -4.77
C SER A 379 8.71 25.17 -4.34
N SER A 380 8.02 24.03 -4.42
CA SER A 380 6.70 23.87 -3.81
C SER A 380 6.80 23.60 -2.31
N GLY A 381 5.66 23.71 -1.62
CA GLY A 381 5.56 23.44 -0.19
C GLY A 381 5.34 21.96 0.09
N ASP A 382 5.74 21.52 1.27
CA ASP A 382 5.55 20.15 1.74
C ASP A 382 4.09 19.91 2.14
N GLY A 383 3.66 18.65 2.07
CA GLY A 383 2.37 18.21 2.60
C GLY A 383 2.35 18.15 4.13
N GLY A 384 1.19 18.40 4.71
CA GLY A 384 0.96 18.38 6.15
C GLY A 384 0.87 16.96 6.72
N ASN A 385 1.32 16.80 7.96
CA ASN A 385 1.30 15.53 8.68
C ASN A 385 -0.09 15.23 9.26
N ALA A 386 -0.35 13.96 9.54
CA ALA A 386 -1.61 13.49 10.06
C ALA A 386 -1.38 12.54 11.26
N VAL A 387 -1.98 12.85 12.41
CA VAL A 387 -1.94 12.00 13.61
C VAL A 387 -3.36 11.73 14.08
N GLY A 388 -3.68 10.47 14.35
CA GLY A 388 -4.97 10.14 14.95
C GLY A 388 -4.96 8.94 15.89
N ASP A 389 -5.73 9.06 16.96
CA ASP A 389 -5.87 8.04 18.00
C ASP A 389 -7.35 7.72 18.21
N LEU A 390 -7.71 6.44 18.34
CA LEU A 390 -9.08 6.00 18.60
C LEU A 390 -9.11 4.89 19.64
N THR A 391 -9.70 5.16 20.81
CA THR A 391 -9.85 4.19 21.90
C THR A 391 -11.32 3.92 22.17
N LEU A 392 -11.75 2.67 22.06
CA LEU A 392 -13.13 2.24 22.31
C LEU A 392 -13.20 1.16 23.39
N MET A 393 -14.17 1.27 24.31
CA MET A 393 -14.37 0.29 25.37
C MET A 393 -15.86 0.02 25.63
N SER A 394 -16.32 -1.20 25.35
CA SER A 394 -17.63 -1.70 25.80
C SER A 394 -17.48 -2.75 26.89
N SER A 395 -18.26 -2.61 27.96
CA SER A 395 -18.28 -3.59 29.06
C SER A 395 -19.25 -4.75 28.84
N THR A 396 -20.21 -4.66 27.90
CA THR A 396 -21.23 -5.71 27.73
C THR A 396 -21.48 -6.20 26.31
N ASN A 397 -21.06 -5.46 25.28
CA ASN A 397 -21.40 -5.75 23.89
C ASN A 397 -20.17 -5.66 22.95
N ASP A 398 -20.48 -5.64 21.66
CA ASP A 398 -19.54 -5.52 20.55
C ASP A 398 -19.05 -4.07 20.38
N VAL A 399 -17.87 -3.94 19.78
CA VAL A 399 -17.23 -2.65 19.50
C VAL A 399 -16.58 -2.68 18.12
N ASP A 400 -16.90 -1.68 17.30
CA ASP A 400 -16.34 -1.50 15.97
C ASP A 400 -15.63 -0.13 15.86
N ALA A 401 -14.34 -0.15 15.54
CA ALA A 401 -13.55 1.04 15.21
C ALA A 401 -13.20 1.08 13.73
N PHE A 402 -13.40 2.24 13.11
CA PHE A 402 -13.01 2.52 11.74
C PHE A 402 -12.14 3.77 11.68
N VAL A 403 -10.90 3.62 11.21
CA VAL A 403 -9.99 4.74 10.92
C VAL A 403 -9.67 4.77 9.43
N SER A 404 -9.81 5.95 8.83
CA SER A 404 -9.44 6.23 7.45
C SER A 404 -8.68 7.54 7.41
N ALA A 405 -7.42 7.52 6.99
CA ALA A 405 -6.61 8.71 7.09
C ALA A 405 -5.60 8.89 5.94
N GLN A 406 -5.29 10.14 5.63
CA GLN A 406 -4.38 10.53 4.55
C GLN A 406 -3.49 11.70 4.99
N ALA A 407 -2.18 11.64 4.81
CA ALA A 407 -1.34 12.82 4.98
C ALA A 407 -1.35 13.68 3.70
N GLY A 408 -1.00 14.95 3.81
CA GLY A 408 -1.02 15.87 2.69
C GLY A 408 0.01 15.51 1.62
N ASP A 409 -0.34 15.68 0.34
CA ASP A 409 0.63 15.52 -0.74
C ASP A 409 1.56 16.75 -0.82
N GLY A 410 2.79 16.55 -1.28
CA GLY A 410 3.69 17.64 -1.59
C GLY A 410 3.23 18.43 -2.81
N GLY A 411 3.44 19.75 -2.81
CA GLY A 411 3.00 20.60 -3.92
C GLY A 411 3.78 20.33 -5.21
N TYR A 412 3.16 20.56 -6.37
CA TYR A 412 3.86 20.49 -7.67
C TYR A 412 4.56 21.79 -8.06
N LYS A 413 5.48 21.70 -9.02
CA LYS A 413 6.24 22.81 -9.60
C LYS A 413 6.17 22.84 -11.13
N ASN A 414 5.98 24.02 -11.73
CA ASN A 414 5.73 24.16 -13.18
C ASN A 414 6.94 24.62 -14.04
N SER A 415 8.09 25.01 -13.46
CA SER A 415 9.35 25.31 -14.19
C SER A 415 10.50 25.77 -13.27
N GLY A 416 11.76 25.68 -13.74
CA GLY A 416 12.96 26.22 -13.06
C GLY A 416 13.75 25.18 -12.25
N THR A 417 14.57 25.59 -11.27
CA THR A 417 15.48 24.67 -10.52
C THR A 417 15.02 24.30 -9.10
N GLY A 418 13.84 24.74 -8.66
CA GLY A 418 13.26 24.36 -7.36
C GLY A 418 12.97 22.86 -7.22
N ARG A 419 12.64 22.43 -6.00
CA ARG A 419 12.27 21.05 -5.63
C ARG A 419 10.75 20.93 -5.46
N GLY A 420 10.18 19.77 -5.82
CA GLY A 420 8.84 19.36 -5.44
C GLY A 420 8.74 19.17 -3.92
N GLY A 421 7.64 19.57 -3.28
CA GLY A 421 7.49 19.42 -1.83
C GLY A 421 7.43 17.95 -1.43
N ASP A 422 7.89 17.62 -0.24
CA ASP A 422 7.81 16.25 0.26
C ASP A 422 6.37 15.93 0.72
N GLY A 423 6.00 14.65 0.66
CA GLY A 423 4.72 14.19 1.18
C GLY A 423 4.69 14.16 2.71
N GLY A 424 3.52 14.42 3.31
CA GLY A 424 3.34 14.39 4.76
C GLY A 424 3.38 12.97 5.34
N ASN A 425 3.78 12.85 6.61
CA ASN A 425 3.78 11.57 7.33
C ASN A 425 2.44 11.32 8.03
N ILE A 426 2.12 10.04 8.28
CA ILE A 426 0.90 9.65 8.97
C ILE A 426 1.12 8.64 10.11
N SER A 427 0.49 8.88 11.25
CA SER A 427 0.47 7.97 12.41
C SER A 427 -0.95 7.67 12.86
N SER A 428 -1.30 6.39 13.08
CA SER A 428 -2.60 6.00 13.64
C SER A 428 -2.50 4.98 14.78
N HIS A 429 -3.15 5.26 15.92
CA HIS A 429 -3.31 4.29 17.01
C HIS A 429 -4.78 3.95 17.24
N VAL A 430 -5.12 2.66 17.22
CA VAL A 430 -6.49 2.18 17.47
C VAL A 430 -6.48 1.12 18.55
N THR A 431 -7.29 1.30 19.59
CA THR A 431 -7.44 0.34 20.68
C THR A 431 -8.91 0.04 20.92
N VAL A 432 -9.31 -1.20 20.75
CA VAL A 432 -10.70 -1.65 20.91
C VAL A 432 -10.79 -2.72 21.98
N THR A 433 -11.67 -2.52 22.96
CA THR A 433 -12.01 -3.52 23.98
C THR A 433 -13.51 -3.78 24.00
N GLY A 434 -13.94 -4.99 23.67
CA GLY A 434 -15.34 -5.43 23.71
C GLY A 434 -15.58 -6.59 24.67
N ALA A 435 -16.83 -6.83 25.06
CA ALA A 435 -17.17 -7.97 25.90
C ALA A 435 -17.34 -9.25 25.09
N THR A 436 -18.00 -9.15 23.93
CA THR A 436 -18.38 -10.28 23.04
C THR A 436 -17.75 -10.20 21.66
N GLY A 437 -17.41 -8.99 21.20
CA GLY A 437 -16.86 -8.71 19.88
C GLY A 437 -16.01 -7.46 19.90
N ALA A 438 -14.86 -7.49 19.23
CA ALA A 438 -14.00 -6.34 19.03
C ALA A 438 -13.46 -6.38 17.61
N PHE A 439 -13.84 -5.39 16.81
CA PHE A 439 -13.33 -5.19 15.46
C PHE A 439 -12.62 -3.84 15.38
N ALA A 440 -11.38 -3.85 14.90
CA ALA A 440 -10.63 -2.64 14.64
C ALA A 440 -10.13 -2.65 13.19
N PHE A 441 -10.47 -1.60 12.46
CA PHE A 441 -10.02 -1.35 11.10
C PHE A 441 -9.27 -0.03 11.04
N SER A 442 -8.09 -0.03 10.43
CA SER A 442 -7.36 1.20 10.08
C SER A 442 -6.79 1.10 8.68
N ASN A 443 -7.04 2.13 7.88
CA ASN A 443 -6.44 2.32 6.57
C ASN A 443 -5.80 3.71 6.52
N ILE A 444 -4.46 3.75 6.46
CA ILE A 444 -3.71 5.00 6.45
C ILE A 444 -2.80 5.08 5.23
N GLN A 445 -2.77 6.27 4.64
CA GLN A 445 -1.95 6.59 3.47
C GLN A 445 -1.10 7.83 3.74
N ALA A 446 0.22 7.71 3.62
CA ALA A 446 1.10 8.86 3.67
C ALA A 446 1.04 9.67 2.35
N GLY A 447 1.43 10.95 2.40
CA GLY A 447 1.37 11.84 1.26
C GLY A 447 2.38 11.49 0.17
N GLY A 448 2.02 11.67 -1.09
CA GLY A 448 2.95 11.58 -2.21
C GLY A 448 3.87 12.81 -2.29
N GLY A 449 5.07 12.63 -2.83
CA GLY A 449 5.99 13.71 -3.14
C GLY A 449 5.52 14.51 -4.36
N GLY A 450 5.81 15.81 -4.34
CA GLY A 450 5.42 16.76 -5.36
C GLY A 450 6.19 16.63 -6.68
N GLU A 451 5.50 16.81 -7.80
CA GLU A 451 6.08 16.68 -9.14
C GLU A 451 6.78 17.96 -9.62
N VAL A 452 7.76 17.82 -10.51
CA VAL A 452 8.46 18.93 -11.17
C VAL A 452 8.34 18.84 -12.69
N PHE A 453 7.70 19.84 -13.29
CA PHE A 453 7.59 20.01 -14.74
C PHE A 453 8.61 21.03 -15.29
N GLY A 454 9.06 20.81 -16.53
CA GLY A 454 9.94 21.72 -17.27
C GLY A 454 11.38 21.23 -17.47
N ALA A 455 12.11 21.90 -18.37
CA ALA A 455 13.42 21.45 -18.87
C ALA A 455 14.64 21.76 -17.96
N ALA A 456 14.42 22.14 -16.70
CA ALA A 456 15.47 22.61 -15.79
C ALA A 456 15.71 21.63 -14.62
N GLU A 457 16.90 21.70 -14.01
CA GLU A 457 17.45 20.81 -12.96
C GLU A 457 16.69 20.86 -11.61
N GLY A 458 15.39 20.56 -11.57
CA GLY A 458 14.65 20.40 -10.31
C GLY A 458 14.65 18.96 -9.78
N SER A 459 14.25 18.72 -8.55
CA SER A 459 14.03 17.35 -8.03
C SER A 459 12.59 17.16 -7.62
N GLY A 460 11.99 16.01 -7.89
CA GLY A 460 10.71 15.62 -7.28
C GLY A 460 10.84 15.54 -5.76
N GLY A 461 9.73 15.70 -5.05
CA GLY A 461 9.66 15.51 -3.60
C GLY A 461 9.71 14.03 -3.24
N ASP A 462 10.24 13.71 -2.06
CA ASP A 462 10.18 12.34 -1.54
C ASP A 462 8.77 12.04 -0.99
N GLY A 463 8.35 10.77 -1.00
CA GLY A 463 7.09 10.36 -0.39
C GLY A 463 7.12 10.36 1.14
N GLY A 464 5.96 10.50 1.78
CA GLY A 464 5.80 10.43 3.23
C GLY A 464 5.75 9.00 3.78
N THR A 465 6.01 8.84 5.08
CA THR A 465 5.97 7.53 5.76
C THR A 465 4.66 7.30 6.52
N ALA A 466 4.25 6.03 6.65
CA ALA A 466 3.08 5.63 7.42
C ALA A 466 3.48 4.71 8.59
N GLU A 467 2.93 4.97 9.78
CA GLU A 467 3.12 4.17 10.99
C GLU A 467 1.82 4.01 11.79
N GLY A 468 1.75 3.02 12.67
CA GLY A 468 0.62 2.90 13.58
C GLY A 468 0.60 1.65 14.43
N LEU A 469 -0.40 1.54 15.29
CA LEU A 469 -0.64 0.44 16.21
C LEU A 469 -2.15 0.18 16.32
N ILE A 470 -2.61 -1.03 16.07
CA ILE A 470 -4.02 -1.41 16.14
C ILE A 470 -4.18 -2.64 17.02
N SER A 471 -5.09 -2.57 17.99
CA SER A 471 -5.39 -3.68 18.87
C SER A 471 -6.88 -3.88 19.06
N ALA A 472 -7.30 -5.15 19.07
CA ALA A 472 -8.65 -5.57 19.43
C ALA A 472 -8.58 -6.64 20.53
N THR A 473 -9.26 -6.41 21.64
CA THR A 473 -9.34 -7.35 22.76
C THR A 473 -10.79 -7.64 23.12
N THR A 474 -11.11 -8.92 23.34
CA THR A 474 -12.41 -9.30 23.90
C THR A 474 -12.31 -10.05 25.22
N THR A 475 -13.33 -9.90 26.05
CA THR A 475 -13.51 -10.76 27.23
C THR A 475 -13.97 -12.16 26.83
N SER A 476 -14.82 -12.26 25.80
CA SER A 476 -15.33 -13.49 25.19
C SER A 476 -15.65 -13.25 23.71
N GLY A 477 -15.77 -14.32 22.92
CA GLY A 477 -16.13 -14.21 21.51
C GLY A 477 -14.95 -13.81 20.60
N THR A 478 -15.17 -12.93 19.64
CA THR A 478 -14.26 -12.72 18.49
C THR A 478 -13.51 -11.40 18.58
N ALA A 479 -12.19 -11.44 18.46
CA ALA A 479 -11.35 -10.25 18.27
C ALA A 479 -10.79 -10.23 16.84
N SER A 480 -10.91 -9.13 16.12
CA SER A 480 -10.40 -9.02 14.75
C SER A 480 -9.74 -7.66 14.51
N VAL A 481 -8.60 -7.69 13.83
CA VAL A 481 -7.87 -6.49 13.38
C VAL A 481 -7.60 -6.58 11.89
N GLU A 482 -7.86 -5.48 11.19
CA GLU A 482 -7.44 -5.23 9.81
C GLU A 482 -6.65 -3.91 9.75
N ALA A 483 -5.42 -3.98 9.27
CA ALA A 483 -4.49 -2.86 9.25
C ALA A 483 -3.85 -2.71 7.86
N PHE A 484 -4.04 -1.55 7.23
CA PHE A 484 -3.46 -1.20 5.94
C PHE A 484 -2.57 0.03 6.10
N TYR A 485 -1.29 -0.14 5.79
CA TYR A 485 -0.28 0.91 5.89
C TYR A 485 0.33 1.18 4.51
N LEU A 486 0.00 2.33 3.92
CA LEU A 486 0.46 2.71 2.59
C LEU A 486 1.41 3.91 2.70
N ALA A 487 2.66 3.73 2.28
CA ALA A 487 3.64 4.82 2.23
C ALA A 487 3.48 5.67 0.95
N GLY A 488 3.98 6.89 0.99
CA GLY A 488 3.88 7.85 -0.11
C GLY A 488 4.85 7.54 -1.24
N SER A 489 4.39 7.69 -2.48
CA SER A 489 5.22 7.65 -3.68
C SER A 489 6.09 8.91 -3.80
N GLY A 490 7.28 8.80 -4.40
CA GLY A 490 8.09 9.96 -4.76
C GLY A 490 7.55 10.69 -5.99
N GLY A 491 7.78 12.01 -6.04
CA GLY A 491 7.35 12.87 -7.13
C GLY A 491 8.23 12.76 -8.37
N SER A 492 7.63 12.87 -9.56
CA SER A 492 8.36 12.80 -10.84
C SER A 492 9.09 14.11 -11.17
N ALA A 493 10.13 14.04 -12.00
CA ALA A 493 10.87 15.21 -12.48
C ALA A 493 11.11 15.18 -14.00
N GLN A 494 10.87 16.30 -14.69
CA GLN A 494 11.19 16.44 -16.13
C GLN A 494 12.59 17.03 -16.37
N GLY A 495 13.08 16.95 -17.61
CA GLY A 495 14.42 17.40 -17.99
C GLY A 495 15.52 16.67 -17.21
N SER A 496 16.61 17.37 -16.86
CA SER A 496 17.73 16.81 -16.09
C SER A 496 17.46 16.61 -14.60
N GLY A 497 16.20 16.78 -14.17
CA GLY A 497 15.81 16.71 -12.78
C GLY A 497 15.73 15.30 -12.20
N THR A 498 15.98 15.12 -10.90
CA THR A 498 15.92 13.78 -10.26
C THR A 498 14.51 13.49 -9.74
N GLY A 499 13.98 12.30 -10.00
CA GLY A 499 12.74 11.84 -9.35
C GLY A 499 12.94 11.67 -7.85
N GLY A 500 11.90 11.94 -7.07
CA GLY A 500 11.91 11.71 -5.62
C GLY A 500 11.78 10.23 -5.27
N ASN A 501 12.26 9.84 -4.11
CA ASN A 501 12.20 8.44 -3.67
C ASN A 501 10.82 8.11 -3.08
N GLY A 502 10.39 6.87 -3.28
CA GLY A 502 9.27 6.31 -2.55
C GLY A 502 9.65 6.00 -1.11
N ALA A 503 8.71 6.20 -0.19
CA ALA A 503 8.96 5.97 1.23
C ALA A 503 9.04 4.47 1.55
N SER A 504 10.00 4.09 2.40
CA SER A 504 10.08 2.75 2.97
C SER A 504 9.23 2.65 4.23
N ILE A 505 8.73 1.45 4.52
CA ILE A 505 7.85 1.18 5.65
C ILE A 505 8.22 -0.15 6.33
N SER A 506 8.20 -0.13 7.68
CA SER A 506 8.55 -1.27 8.51
C SER A 506 7.57 -1.36 9.68
N ILE A 507 6.66 -2.32 9.60
CA ILE A 507 5.62 -2.56 10.60
C ILE A 507 5.90 -3.85 11.34
N ASP A 508 6.20 -3.72 12.63
CA ASP A 508 6.55 -4.83 13.51
C ASP A 508 5.50 -5.03 14.59
N ASN A 509 4.66 -6.04 14.39
CA ASN A 509 3.61 -6.48 15.31
C ASN A 509 2.69 -5.31 15.74
N ALA A 510 2.39 -4.43 14.80
CA ALA A 510 1.51 -3.29 15.05
C ALA A 510 0.04 -3.70 15.15
N ALA A 511 -0.36 -4.79 14.49
CA ALA A 511 -1.72 -5.31 14.54
C ALA A 511 -1.83 -6.49 15.53
N THR A 512 -2.74 -6.42 16.49
CA THR A 512 -2.92 -7.47 17.53
C THR A 512 -4.39 -7.76 17.84
N ALA A 513 -4.78 -9.04 17.83
CA ALA A 513 -6.12 -9.48 18.21
C ALA A 513 -6.08 -10.55 19.30
N ILE A 514 -6.77 -10.31 20.42
CA ILE A 514 -6.77 -11.20 21.60
C ILE A 514 -8.20 -11.48 22.05
N SER A 515 -8.59 -12.76 22.08
CA SER A 515 -9.79 -13.20 22.77
C SER A 515 -9.39 -13.86 24.10
N ASN A 516 -9.95 -13.42 25.22
CA ASN A 516 -9.57 -13.94 26.55
C ASN A 516 -10.29 -15.25 26.93
N GLN A 517 -10.96 -15.92 25.99
CA GLN A 517 -11.67 -17.18 26.23
C GLN A 517 -11.18 -18.28 25.31
N ALA A 518 -11.10 -19.50 25.86
CA ALA A 518 -10.67 -20.67 25.10
C ALA A 518 -11.58 -21.03 23.91
N LEU A 519 -12.84 -20.59 23.96
CA LEU A 519 -13.81 -20.78 22.87
C LEU A 519 -13.88 -19.59 21.89
N GLY A 520 -13.11 -18.54 22.14
CA GLY A 520 -13.10 -17.35 21.29
C GLY A 520 -12.25 -17.53 20.04
N ASP A 521 -12.34 -16.55 19.15
CA ASP A 521 -11.57 -16.49 17.90
C ASP A 521 -10.75 -15.20 17.85
N SER A 522 -9.60 -15.26 17.18
CA SER A 522 -8.76 -14.07 16.91
C SER A 522 -8.23 -14.05 15.49
N THR A 523 -8.41 -12.95 14.77
CA THR A 523 -7.91 -12.78 13.39
C THR A 523 -7.14 -11.47 13.26
N VAL A 524 -5.97 -11.51 12.62
CA VAL A 524 -5.18 -10.32 12.30
C VAL A 524 -4.83 -10.34 10.83
N LEU A 525 -5.13 -9.25 10.12
CA LEU A 525 -4.62 -8.93 8.79
C LEU A 525 -3.76 -7.67 8.88
N GLN A 526 -2.52 -7.76 8.43
CA GLN A 526 -1.59 -6.62 8.32
C GLN A 526 -1.05 -6.54 6.90
N VAL A 527 -1.33 -5.42 6.22
CA VAL A 527 -0.89 -5.12 4.86
C VAL A 527 0.03 -3.90 4.89
N VAL A 528 1.21 -4.06 4.30
CA VAL A 528 2.24 -3.01 4.24
C VAL A 528 2.64 -2.79 2.78
N GLU A 529 2.45 -1.57 2.28
CA GLU A 529 2.81 -1.16 0.92
C GLU A 529 3.76 0.03 0.96
N ALA A 530 4.95 -0.15 0.37
CA ALA A 530 5.94 0.91 0.28
C ALA A 530 5.72 1.81 -0.95
N GLY A 531 6.22 3.03 -0.90
CA GLY A 531 6.02 4.02 -1.96
C GLY A 531 6.82 3.69 -3.22
N THR A 532 6.27 3.99 -4.39
CA THR A 532 7.01 3.94 -5.66
C THR A 532 7.98 5.12 -5.78
N GLY A 533 9.09 4.95 -6.48
CA GLY A 533 9.98 6.04 -6.87
C GLY A 533 9.37 6.90 -7.98
N GLY A 534 9.72 8.19 -8.01
CA GLY A 534 9.30 9.13 -9.05
C GLY A 534 10.13 9.00 -10.32
N SER A 535 9.49 9.14 -11.48
CA SER A 535 10.17 9.05 -12.78
C SER A 535 11.03 10.28 -13.08
N SER A 536 11.99 10.14 -14.00
CA SER A 536 12.84 11.22 -14.48
C SER A 536 12.99 11.20 -16.00
N GLN A 537 13.11 12.35 -16.67
CA GLN A 537 13.44 12.35 -18.09
C GLN A 537 14.93 12.08 -18.34
N ASP A 538 15.80 13.02 -17.97
CA ASP A 538 17.26 12.96 -18.18
C ASP A 538 18.06 12.86 -16.87
N GLY A 539 17.43 13.06 -15.72
CA GLY A 539 18.04 12.93 -14.40
C GLY A 539 17.93 11.51 -13.82
N ALA A 540 18.36 11.33 -12.58
CA ALA A 540 18.19 10.05 -11.88
C ALA A 540 16.72 9.83 -11.52
N ALA A 541 16.17 8.67 -11.86
CA ALA A 541 14.85 8.30 -11.37
C ALA A 541 14.93 7.92 -9.87
N GLY A 542 13.84 8.12 -9.15
CA GLY A 542 13.74 7.81 -7.73
C GLY A 542 13.66 6.31 -7.48
N ASN A 543 14.18 5.86 -6.34
CA ASN A 543 14.07 4.46 -5.95
C ASN A 543 12.71 4.18 -5.29
N GLY A 544 12.21 2.96 -5.44
CA GLY A 544 11.07 2.46 -4.67
C GLY A 544 11.46 2.17 -3.21
N GLY A 545 10.50 2.32 -2.30
CA GLY A 545 10.68 2.05 -0.89
C GLY A 545 10.62 0.56 -0.55
N ALA A 546 11.32 0.12 0.49
CA ALA A 546 11.23 -1.25 1.01
C ALA A 546 10.02 -1.43 1.94
N ALA A 547 9.43 -2.63 1.94
CA ALA A 547 8.31 -3.01 2.81
C ALA A 547 8.70 -4.17 3.75
N LEU A 548 8.48 -4.00 5.05
CA LEU A 548 8.60 -5.05 6.06
C LEU A 548 7.31 -5.18 6.88
N SER A 549 6.75 -6.38 6.95
CA SER A 549 5.59 -6.72 7.78
C SER A 549 5.93 -7.91 8.68
N ARG A 550 5.79 -7.75 10.00
CA ARG A 550 5.98 -8.85 10.97
C ARG A 550 4.79 -8.99 11.91
N LEU A 551 4.32 -10.22 12.13
CA LEU A 551 3.27 -10.57 13.09
C LEU A 551 3.71 -11.71 14.01
N ASN A 552 3.38 -11.61 15.30
CA ASN A 552 3.63 -12.68 16.26
C ASN A 552 2.51 -12.77 17.30
N ALA A 553 1.92 -13.96 17.48
CA ALA A 553 0.88 -14.19 18.47
C ALA A 553 1.02 -15.53 19.19
N ASN A 554 0.64 -15.54 20.47
CA ASN A 554 0.54 -16.73 21.30
C ASN A 554 -0.82 -16.75 22.01
N ASN A 555 -1.75 -17.51 21.44
CA ASN A 555 -3.16 -17.49 21.81
C ASN A 555 -3.60 -18.80 22.47
N THR A 556 -4.71 -18.72 23.18
CA THR A 556 -5.37 -19.88 23.81
C THR A 556 -6.76 -20.13 23.23
N ASN A 557 -7.00 -19.65 22.01
CA ASN A 557 -8.32 -19.50 21.39
C ASN A 557 -8.75 -20.79 20.68
N LEU A 558 -10.03 -20.88 20.32
CA LEU A 558 -10.56 -21.96 19.50
C LEU A 558 -9.94 -21.88 18.10
N ASN A 559 -9.99 -20.69 17.47
CA ASN A 559 -9.30 -20.44 16.21
C ASN A 559 -8.46 -19.17 16.31
N SER A 560 -7.29 -19.20 15.67
CA SER A 560 -6.45 -18.02 15.50
C SER A 560 -5.90 -18.00 14.08
N ALA A 561 -5.92 -16.82 13.46
CA ALA A 561 -5.33 -16.61 12.14
C ALA A 561 -4.47 -15.33 12.12
N LEU A 562 -3.30 -15.41 11.49
CA LEU A 562 -2.48 -14.26 11.14
C LEU A 562 -2.31 -14.22 9.62
N ILE A 563 -2.56 -13.08 9.01
CA ILE A 563 -2.32 -12.80 7.59
C ILE A 563 -1.38 -11.60 7.50
N SER A 564 -0.21 -11.79 6.90
CA SER A 564 0.81 -10.75 6.74
C SER A 564 1.15 -10.54 5.27
N GLU A 565 0.96 -9.33 4.77
CA GLU A 565 1.26 -8.96 3.39
C GLU A 565 2.27 -7.81 3.32
N SER A 566 3.24 -7.91 2.42
CA SER A 566 4.22 -6.85 2.14
C SER A 566 4.38 -6.64 0.64
N TYR A 567 4.35 -5.38 0.21
CA TYR A 567 4.50 -4.95 -1.19
C TYR A 567 5.61 -3.91 -1.29
N GLY A 568 6.72 -4.26 -1.94
CA GLY A 568 7.84 -3.35 -2.19
C GLY A 568 7.51 -2.33 -3.27
N GLY A 569 8.00 -1.10 -3.12
CA GLY A 569 7.75 -0.02 -4.06
C GLY A 569 8.48 -0.21 -5.39
N TYR A 570 7.85 0.17 -6.49
CA TYR A 570 8.48 0.16 -7.81
C TYR A 570 9.54 1.27 -7.95
N GLY A 571 10.57 1.03 -8.75
CA GLY A 571 11.50 2.08 -9.15
C GLY A 571 10.86 3.05 -10.16
N GLY A 572 11.26 4.32 -10.15
CA GLY A 572 10.79 5.30 -11.13
C GLY A 572 11.40 5.08 -12.53
N ASP A 573 10.68 5.46 -13.57
CA ASP A 573 11.14 5.29 -14.96
C ASP A 573 12.12 6.39 -15.39
N ARG A 574 12.90 6.13 -16.45
CA ARG A 574 13.84 7.08 -17.04
C ARG A 574 13.73 7.21 -18.56
N ASP A 575 13.57 8.42 -19.09
CA ASP A 575 13.33 8.66 -20.55
C ASP A 575 14.55 9.13 -21.38
N GLY A 576 15.76 9.10 -20.80
CA GLY A 576 16.93 9.80 -21.33
C GLY A 576 17.91 8.95 -22.15
N LEU A 577 18.83 9.62 -22.88
CA LEU A 577 19.83 8.95 -23.75
C LEU A 577 20.87 8.09 -23.01
N ILE A 578 21.08 8.34 -21.72
CA ILE A 578 22.01 7.63 -20.84
C ILE A 578 21.39 7.52 -19.45
N GLY A 579 21.82 6.52 -18.67
CA GLY A 579 21.50 6.35 -17.25
C GLY A 579 20.67 5.09 -16.97
N GLN A 580 20.18 4.95 -15.74
CA GLN A 580 19.42 3.80 -15.27
C GLN A 580 18.09 4.26 -14.68
N GLY A 581 17.03 3.46 -14.85
CA GLY A 581 15.78 3.61 -14.09
C GLY A 581 16.02 3.47 -12.58
N GLY A 582 15.01 3.79 -11.77
CA GLY A 582 15.06 3.69 -10.32
C GLY A 582 15.13 2.23 -9.87
N SER A 583 15.85 1.96 -8.79
CA SER A 583 15.85 0.60 -8.21
C SER A 583 14.53 0.33 -7.51
N ALA A 584 14.07 -0.91 -7.61
CA ALA A 584 12.93 -1.41 -6.84
C ALA A 584 13.22 -1.50 -5.34
N GLY A 585 12.15 -1.48 -4.53
CA GLY A 585 12.20 -1.78 -3.10
C GLY A 585 11.91 -3.25 -2.79
N SER A 586 12.67 -3.82 -1.85
CA SER A 586 12.48 -5.19 -1.37
C SER A 586 11.23 -5.35 -0.52
N ALA A 587 10.68 -6.57 -0.46
CA ALA A 587 9.56 -6.91 0.41
C ALA A 587 9.92 -8.07 1.35
N SER A 588 9.52 -7.97 2.62
CA SER A 588 9.69 -9.03 3.61
C SER A 588 8.44 -9.15 4.48
N SER A 589 7.88 -10.35 4.58
CA SER A 589 6.69 -10.65 5.38
C SER A 589 6.94 -11.84 6.29
N GLU A 590 6.63 -11.70 7.58
CA GLU A 590 6.85 -12.71 8.61
C GLU A 590 5.61 -12.87 9.49
N ALA A 591 5.17 -14.11 9.75
CA ALA A 591 4.10 -14.38 10.71
C ALA A 591 4.37 -15.65 11.53
N THR A 592 4.30 -15.53 12.86
CA THR A 592 4.43 -16.66 13.78
C THR A 592 3.21 -16.74 14.69
N LEU A 593 2.52 -17.88 14.69
CA LEU A 593 1.35 -18.13 15.53
C LEU A 593 1.52 -19.43 16.32
N ARG A 594 1.42 -19.32 17.64
CA ARG A 594 1.16 -20.46 18.52
C ARG A 594 -0.28 -20.35 19.03
N ASN A 595 -1.09 -21.40 18.88
CA ASN A 595 -2.44 -21.44 19.43
C ASN A 595 -2.72 -22.76 20.16
N VAL A 596 -3.58 -22.73 21.19
CA VAL A 596 -4.10 -23.97 21.80
C VAL A 596 -5.02 -24.68 20.83
N GLY A 597 -5.98 -23.97 20.25
CA GLY A 597 -6.85 -24.46 19.17
C GLY A 597 -6.21 -24.35 17.79
N THR A 598 -7.01 -24.12 16.75
CA THR A 598 -6.56 -24.12 15.35
C THR A 598 -5.63 -22.93 15.12
N ALA A 599 -4.48 -23.18 14.50
CA ALA A 599 -3.52 -22.13 14.14
C ALA A 599 -3.44 -22.01 12.61
N SER A 600 -3.76 -20.84 12.06
CA SER A 600 -3.63 -20.54 10.64
C SER A 600 -2.67 -19.37 10.42
N VAL A 601 -1.70 -19.53 9.53
CA VAL A 601 -0.79 -18.47 9.14
C VAL A 601 -0.76 -18.37 7.62
N GLU A 602 -0.87 -17.15 7.12
CA GLU A 602 -0.81 -16.83 5.70
C GLU A 602 0.13 -15.63 5.51
N VAL A 603 1.09 -15.77 4.60
CA VAL A 603 2.15 -14.77 4.40
C VAL A 603 2.36 -14.55 2.92
N TYR A 604 2.21 -13.29 2.50
CA TYR A 604 2.48 -12.84 1.13
C TYR A 604 3.57 -11.78 1.12
N SER A 605 4.54 -11.93 0.22
CA SER A 605 5.56 -10.92 -0.03
C SER A 605 5.73 -10.75 -1.53
N VAL A 606 5.66 -9.50 -2.01
CA VAL A 606 5.82 -9.14 -3.41
C VAL A 606 6.80 -7.98 -3.50
N ALA A 607 7.98 -8.21 -4.07
CA ALA A 607 8.97 -7.15 -4.23
C ALA A 607 8.65 -6.24 -5.42
N GLY A 608 9.19 -5.03 -5.40
CA GLY A 608 8.94 -4.05 -6.45
C GLY A 608 9.61 -4.38 -7.79
N TYR A 609 9.02 -3.91 -8.89
CA TYR A 609 9.62 -3.87 -10.21
C TYR A 609 10.69 -2.78 -10.33
N GLY A 610 11.78 -3.08 -11.04
CA GLY A 610 12.77 -2.07 -11.40
C GLY A 610 12.20 -1.09 -12.41
N GLY A 611 12.60 0.19 -12.32
CA GLY A 611 12.11 1.22 -13.24
C GLY A 611 12.62 1.03 -14.68
N ASP A 612 11.80 1.39 -15.65
CA ASP A 612 12.09 1.24 -17.07
C ASP A 612 13.12 2.28 -17.55
N GLY A 613 13.92 1.91 -18.56
CA GLY A 613 14.85 2.80 -19.25
C GLY A 613 14.44 3.02 -20.70
N MET A 614 13.92 4.19 -21.05
CA MET A 614 13.62 4.58 -22.43
C MET A 614 14.75 5.43 -23.03
N GLY A 615 14.79 5.55 -24.37
CA GLY A 615 15.69 6.48 -25.06
C GLY A 615 17.18 6.11 -25.08
N GLY A 616 17.58 4.97 -24.52
CA GLY A 616 18.98 4.58 -24.36
C GLY A 616 19.47 4.54 -22.90
N ALA A 617 18.58 4.78 -21.94
CA ALA A 617 18.75 4.37 -20.55
C ALA A 617 18.57 2.84 -20.42
N SER A 618 19.21 2.25 -19.42
CA SER A 618 19.02 0.85 -19.03
C SER A 618 17.91 0.71 -17.99
N GLY A 619 17.13 -0.36 -18.05
CA GLY A 619 16.22 -0.73 -16.97
C GLY A 619 16.96 -1.06 -15.66
N SER A 620 16.30 -0.87 -14.53
CA SER A 620 16.84 -1.20 -13.21
C SER A 620 16.48 -2.61 -12.77
N ASN A 621 17.24 -3.19 -11.84
CA ASN A 621 16.91 -4.52 -11.32
C ASN A 621 15.62 -4.50 -10.51
N GLY A 622 14.86 -5.59 -10.57
CA GLY A 622 13.79 -5.88 -9.62
C GLY A 622 14.36 -6.26 -8.26
N ALA A 623 13.53 -6.14 -7.22
CA ALA A 623 13.97 -6.36 -5.84
C ALA A 623 13.69 -7.78 -5.34
N ASP A 624 14.33 -8.13 -4.22
CA ASP A 624 14.18 -9.43 -3.57
C ASP A 624 12.93 -9.48 -2.68
N SER A 625 12.31 -10.67 -2.58
CA SER A 625 11.16 -10.97 -1.72
C SER A 625 11.42 -12.12 -0.75
N GLN A 626 10.98 -11.96 0.50
CA GLN A 626 11.04 -12.98 1.54
C GLN A 626 9.69 -13.16 2.26
N ALA A 627 9.22 -14.40 2.38
CA ALA A 627 8.02 -14.77 3.13
C ALA A 627 8.32 -15.89 4.13
N ILE A 628 8.05 -15.68 5.42
CA ILE A 628 8.26 -16.66 6.49
C ILE A 628 6.99 -16.83 7.33
N GLY A 629 6.44 -18.04 7.36
CA GLY A 629 5.20 -18.37 8.07
C GLY A 629 5.40 -19.57 8.99
N SER A 630 4.93 -19.47 10.23
CA SER A 630 5.04 -20.53 11.22
C SER A 630 3.75 -20.65 12.04
N SER A 631 3.04 -21.77 11.93
CA SER A 631 1.87 -22.08 12.76
C SER A 631 2.11 -23.30 13.66
N THR A 632 1.70 -23.20 14.92
CA THR A 632 1.78 -24.29 15.90
C THR A 632 0.45 -24.41 16.63
N SER A 633 -0.21 -25.57 16.53
CA SER A 633 -1.43 -25.90 17.27
C SER A 633 -1.15 -26.98 18.32
N GLN A 634 -1.70 -26.81 19.53
CA GLN A 634 -1.55 -27.80 20.59
C GLN A 634 -2.63 -28.89 20.56
N THR A 635 -3.85 -28.52 20.15
CA THR A 635 -5.03 -29.39 20.29
C THR A 635 -5.87 -29.54 19.01
N MET A 636 -5.57 -28.80 17.93
CA MET A 636 -6.29 -28.86 16.67
C MET A 636 -5.33 -28.75 15.46
N ASN A 637 -5.81 -28.29 14.30
CA ASN A 637 -5.01 -28.26 13.08
C ASN A 637 -4.06 -27.06 13.06
N ALA A 638 -2.93 -27.21 12.37
CA ALA A 638 -2.02 -26.13 12.05
C ALA A 638 -1.86 -26.02 10.54
N THR A 639 -2.12 -24.84 9.99
CA THR A 639 -1.95 -24.53 8.57
C THR A 639 -0.99 -23.35 8.42
N SER A 640 -0.04 -23.45 7.51
CA SER A 640 0.84 -22.35 7.11
C SER A 640 0.87 -22.29 5.58
N LEU A 641 0.63 -21.10 5.03
CA LEU A 641 0.75 -20.78 3.61
C LEU A 641 1.71 -19.60 3.48
N THR A 642 2.74 -19.72 2.64
CA THR A 642 3.71 -18.66 2.38
C THR A 642 3.95 -18.52 0.89
N GLN A 643 3.93 -17.28 0.41
CA GLN A 643 4.19 -16.95 -0.99
C GLN A 643 5.15 -15.77 -1.09
N ALA A 644 6.22 -15.93 -1.86
CA ALA A 644 7.20 -14.89 -2.15
C ALA A 644 7.34 -14.69 -3.66
N TYR A 645 7.28 -13.44 -4.10
CA TYR A 645 7.37 -13.03 -5.50
C TYR A 645 8.48 -11.99 -5.66
N GLY A 646 9.58 -12.38 -6.30
CA GLY A 646 10.66 -11.47 -6.67
C GLY A 646 10.18 -10.49 -7.73
N GLY A 647 10.66 -9.25 -7.66
CA GLY A 647 10.25 -8.21 -8.58
C GLY A 647 10.91 -8.38 -9.95
N ASP A 648 10.22 -8.06 -11.03
CA ASP A 648 10.80 -8.04 -12.38
C ASP A 648 11.78 -6.87 -12.55
N GLY A 649 12.77 -7.05 -13.42
CA GLY A 649 13.64 -5.97 -13.86
C GLY A 649 12.94 -5.02 -14.84
N GLY A 650 13.36 -3.76 -14.87
CA GLY A 650 12.86 -2.76 -15.80
C GLY A 650 13.26 -3.06 -17.25
N SER A 651 12.40 -2.68 -18.18
CA SER A 651 12.57 -2.80 -19.63
C SER A 651 13.53 -1.76 -20.20
N THR A 652 13.96 -1.98 -21.45
CA THR A 652 14.58 -0.95 -22.30
C THR A 652 13.84 -0.80 -23.61
N ASP A 653 13.09 0.30 -23.81
CA ASP A 653 12.32 0.50 -25.04
C ASP A 653 13.24 0.91 -26.21
N GLY A 654 13.23 0.10 -27.28
CA GLY A 654 13.77 0.46 -28.60
C GLY A 654 15.30 0.47 -28.78
N GLN A 655 16.10 0.06 -27.80
CA GLN A 655 17.58 -0.02 -27.92
C GLN A 655 18.12 -1.39 -27.44
N PRO A 656 19.24 -1.89 -28.00
CA PRO A 656 19.82 -3.20 -27.67
C PRO A 656 20.57 -3.21 -26.33
N GLN A 657 20.09 -2.47 -25.33
CA GLN A 657 20.66 -2.49 -23.99
C GLN A 657 20.06 -3.65 -23.19
N ALA A 658 20.83 -4.15 -22.23
CA ALA A 658 20.30 -5.12 -21.27
C ALA A 658 19.33 -4.38 -20.34
N GLY A 659 18.10 -4.90 -20.22
CA GLY A 659 17.21 -4.49 -19.14
C GLY A 659 17.67 -5.02 -17.78
N GLY A 660 16.89 -4.72 -16.76
CA GLY A 660 17.15 -5.17 -15.40
C GLY A 660 17.04 -6.67 -15.24
N LEU A 661 17.79 -7.21 -14.28
CA LEU A 661 17.56 -8.55 -13.77
C LEU A 661 16.36 -8.52 -12.82
N GLY A 662 15.49 -9.52 -12.89
CA GLY A 662 14.50 -9.79 -11.85
C GLY A 662 15.14 -10.27 -10.55
N GLY A 663 14.50 -9.95 -9.43
CA GLY A 663 14.94 -10.25 -8.07
C GLY A 663 14.65 -11.67 -7.61
N ASN A 664 15.30 -12.05 -6.51
CA ASN A 664 15.18 -13.38 -5.90
C ASN A 664 13.89 -13.49 -5.06
N ALA A 665 13.44 -14.72 -4.83
CA ALA A 665 12.32 -15.02 -3.97
C ALA A 665 12.66 -16.14 -2.98
N SER A 666 12.21 -16.00 -1.73
CA SER A 666 12.38 -17.02 -0.69
C SER A 666 11.10 -17.19 0.12
N ALA A 667 10.51 -18.40 0.11
CA ALA A 667 9.33 -18.73 0.91
C ALA A 667 9.64 -19.87 1.89
N THR A 668 9.31 -19.68 3.16
CA THR A 668 9.48 -20.67 4.24
C THR A 668 8.18 -20.85 5.01
N SER A 669 7.58 -22.05 4.95
CA SER A 669 6.35 -22.41 5.65
C SER A 669 6.61 -23.52 6.67
N PHE A 670 6.14 -23.31 7.91
CA PHE A 670 6.22 -24.28 9.00
C PHE A 670 4.85 -24.48 9.64
N ALA A 671 4.42 -25.73 9.81
CA ALA A 671 3.19 -26.09 10.51
C ALA A 671 3.43 -27.26 11.48
N GLN A 672 3.03 -27.10 12.75
CA GLN A 672 3.18 -28.15 13.77
C GLN A 672 1.88 -28.40 14.53
N THR A 673 1.57 -29.67 14.78
CA THR A 673 0.49 -30.11 15.67
C THR A 673 0.99 -31.07 16.76
N ASP A 674 0.59 -30.82 18.01
CA ASP A 674 1.03 -31.62 19.16
C ASP A 674 0.08 -32.79 19.50
N GLY A 675 -1.14 -32.85 18.93
CA GLY A 675 -2.09 -33.90 19.25
C GLY A 675 -2.18 -35.05 18.25
N ALA A 676 -2.71 -36.17 18.74
CA ALA A 676 -2.56 -37.49 18.12
C ALA A 676 -3.47 -37.78 16.91
N THR A 677 -4.28 -36.83 16.42
CA THR A 677 -5.17 -37.03 15.26
C THR A 677 -5.30 -35.76 14.40
N GLN A 678 -4.36 -34.84 14.51
CA GLN A 678 -4.45 -33.50 13.91
C GLN A 678 -3.71 -33.41 12.59
N VAL A 679 -4.07 -32.43 11.77
CA VAL A 679 -3.42 -32.17 10.49
C VAL A 679 -2.48 -30.99 10.61
N ALA A 680 -1.21 -31.21 10.27
CA ALA A 680 -0.23 -30.15 10.04
C ALA A 680 -0.03 -29.98 8.53
N SER A 681 -0.32 -28.77 8.00
CA SER A 681 -0.25 -28.47 6.57
C SER A 681 0.63 -27.25 6.31
N SER A 682 1.70 -27.40 5.53
CA SER A 682 2.60 -26.30 5.14
C SER A 682 2.65 -26.19 3.61
N ASN A 683 2.59 -24.97 3.09
CA ASN A 683 2.71 -24.67 1.67
C ASN A 683 3.63 -23.45 1.49
N ALA A 684 4.77 -23.67 0.82
CA ALA A 684 5.71 -22.61 0.48
C ALA A 684 5.79 -22.48 -1.04
N GLN A 685 5.53 -21.28 -1.56
CA GLN A 685 5.65 -20.95 -2.97
C GLN A 685 6.60 -19.78 -3.16
N SER A 686 7.63 -19.96 -3.99
CA SER A 686 8.63 -18.94 -4.30
C SER A 686 8.73 -18.77 -5.81
N ILE A 687 8.57 -17.55 -6.30
CA ILE A 687 8.56 -17.20 -7.72
C ILE A 687 9.52 -16.02 -7.91
N ALA A 688 10.67 -16.26 -8.51
CA ALA A 688 11.63 -15.21 -8.84
C ALA A 688 11.14 -14.31 -10.00
N GLY A 689 11.64 -13.07 -10.04
CA GLY A 689 11.28 -12.08 -11.05
C GLY A 689 11.89 -12.36 -12.43
N TYR A 690 11.25 -11.79 -13.45
CA TYR A 690 11.68 -11.83 -14.84
C TYR A 690 12.72 -10.75 -15.14
N SER A 691 13.67 -11.04 -16.04
CA SER A 691 14.39 -10.00 -16.76
C SER A 691 13.55 -9.54 -17.95
N VAL A 692 13.44 -8.23 -18.19
CA VAL A 692 12.68 -7.67 -19.31
C VAL A 692 13.64 -7.08 -20.34
N SER A 693 13.57 -7.54 -21.59
CA SER A 693 14.27 -6.92 -22.73
C SER A 693 13.30 -6.83 -23.90
N GLU A 694 12.96 -5.61 -24.32
CA GLU A 694 12.02 -5.36 -25.42
C GLU A 694 12.66 -5.40 -26.81
N SER A 695 13.97 -5.69 -26.94
CA SER A 695 14.52 -6.03 -28.26
C SER A 695 13.88 -7.34 -28.68
N GLY A 696 12.99 -7.29 -29.69
CA GLY A 696 11.96 -8.29 -30.04
C GLY A 696 12.39 -9.73 -30.35
N ASP A 697 13.58 -10.16 -29.93
CA ASP A 697 14.14 -11.50 -30.04
C ASP A 697 14.52 -12.14 -28.68
N VAL A 698 14.44 -11.43 -27.54
CA VAL A 698 14.75 -12.00 -26.20
C VAL A 698 13.47 -12.19 -25.40
N LEU A 699 13.02 -13.43 -25.24
CA LEU A 699 11.90 -13.80 -24.38
C LEU A 699 12.17 -13.37 -22.92
N SER A 700 11.19 -12.77 -22.26
CA SER A 700 11.24 -12.55 -20.81
C SER A 700 11.45 -13.90 -20.12
N SER A 701 12.58 -14.04 -19.43
CA SER A 701 12.94 -15.26 -18.71
C SER A 701 13.23 -14.93 -17.26
N ARG A 702 13.05 -15.90 -16.36
CA ARG A 702 13.33 -15.66 -14.94
C ARG A 702 14.83 -15.55 -14.76
N SER A 703 15.29 -14.49 -14.12
CA SER A 703 16.72 -14.27 -13.85
C SER A 703 17.08 -14.39 -12.37
N GLY A 704 16.13 -14.19 -11.46
CA GLY A 704 16.34 -14.38 -10.02
C GLY A 704 16.35 -15.86 -9.61
N ALA A 705 16.87 -16.14 -8.42
CA ALA A 705 16.78 -17.45 -7.76
C ALA A 705 15.48 -17.57 -6.93
N ALA A 706 14.92 -18.77 -6.85
CA ALA A 706 13.74 -19.08 -6.06
C ALA A 706 14.01 -20.25 -5.11
N ASP A 707 13.87 -20.00 -3.81
CA ASP A 707 13.97 -21.01 -2.75
C ASP A 707 12.61 -21.17 -2.05
N ALA A 708 12.10 -22.40 -1.96
CA ALA A 708 10.88 -22.74 -1.24
C ALA A 708 11.12 -23.88 -0.23
N PHE A 709 10.79 -23.64 1.04
CA PHE A 709 10.96 -24.60 2.13
C PHE A 709 9.64 -24.79 2.89
N ALA A 710 9.08 -26.01 2.87
CA ALA A 710 7.84 -26.35 3.59
C ALA A 710 8.10 -27.47 4.59
N THR A 711 7.71 -27.28 5.86
CA THR A 711 7.84 -28.30 6.92
C THR A 711 6.53 -28.47 7.68
N SER A 712 6.06 -29.71 7.76
CA SER A 712 4.88 -30.10 8.52
C SER A 712 5.22 -31.19 9.52
N ILE A 713 4.84 -31.00 10.79
CA ILE A 713 5.08 -31.96 11.87
C ILE A 713 3.77 -32.27 12.59
N SER A 714 3.42 -33.54 12.70
CA SER A 714 2.26 -34.04 13.44
C SER A 714 2.65 -35.21 14.32
N THR A 715 2.58 -35.03 15.64
CA THR A 715 3.04 -36.03 16.63
C THR A 715 2.26 -37.35 16.58
N GLY A 716 1.04 -37.34 16.03
CA GLY A 716 0.27 -38.58 15.81
C GLY A 716 -0.80 -38.51 14.72
N GLY A 717 -0.87 -37.43 13.94
CA GLY A 717 -1.81 -37.30 12.83
C GLY A 717 -1.12 -37.29 11.47
N THR A 718 -1.69 -36.51 10.54
CA THR A 718 -1.21 -36.40 9.16
C THR A 718 -0.37 -35.12 9.02
N ALA A 719 0.77 -35.24 8.35
CA ALA A 719 1.60 -34.11 7.96
C ALA A 719 1.58 -34.00 6.43
N THR A 720 1.27 -32.82 5.91
CA THR A 720 1.27 -32.53 4.47
C THR A 720 2.11 -31.30 4.19
N SER A 721 3.21 -31.44 3.46
CA SER A 721 4.06 -30.32 3.07
C SER A 721 4.16 -30.20 1.55
N ILE A 722 4.08 -28.96 1.05
CA ILE A 722 4.18 -28.64 -0.37
C ILE A 722 5.17 -27.49 -0.53
N ALA A 723 6.23 -27.68 -1.32
CA ALA A 723 7.16 -26.62 -1.69
C ALA A 723 7.16 -26.44 -3.21
N VAL A 724 7.00 -25.21 -3.69
CA VAL A 724 7.02 -24.85 -5.11
C VAL A 724 8.02 -23.70 -5.32
N ALA A 725 9.08 -23.93 -6.10
CA ALA A 725 10.05 -22.88 -6.42
C ALA A 725 10.15 -22.69 -7.93
N GLU A 726 10.09 -21.45 -8.41
CA GLU A 726 10.24 -21.13 -9.83
C GLU A 726 11.20 -19.95 -10.09
N GLY A 727 12.31 -20.18 -10.77
CA GLY A 727 13.37 -19.20 -10.99
C GLY A 727 14.44 -19.64 -12.00
N ARG A 728 15.54 -18.88 -12.11
CA ARG A 728 16.73 -19.28 -12.88
C ARG A 728 17.46 -20.45 -12.21
N VAL A 729 17.53 -20.38 -10.90
CA VAL A 729 17.89 -21.45 -9.98
C VAL A 729 16.68 -21.65 -9.09
N SER A 730 16.14 -22.86 -9.07
CA SER A 730 14.92 -23.19 -8.33
C SER A 730 15.19 -24.36 -7.41
N ARG A 731 14.94 -24.16 -6.11
CA ARG A 731 15.06 -25.20 -5.09
C ARG A 731 13.80 -25.29 -4.25
N ALA A 732 13.19 -26.47 -4.23
CA ALA A 732 12.04 -26.77 -3.39
C ALA A 732 12.36 -27.92 -2.44
N VAL A 733 12.17 -27.71 -1.14
CA VAL A 733 12.36 -28.72 -0.10
C VAL A 733 11.07 -28.85 0.71
N SER A 734 10.54 -30.06 0.80
CA SER A 734 9.32 -30.36 1.55
C SER A 734 9.58 -31.48 2.54
N ILE A 735 9.22 -31.25 3.80
CA ILE A 735 9.40 -32.19 4.92
C ILE A 735 8.05 -32.42 5.59
N ALA A 736 7.55 -33.65 5.61
CA ALA A 736 6.34 -34.04 6.34
C ALA A 736 6.67 -35.15 7.34
N ASP A 737 6.44 -34.91 8.64
CA ASP A 737 6.68 -35.87 9.72
C ASP A 737 5.38 -36.18 10.45
N GLY A 738 4.84 -37.40 10.29
CA GLY A 738 3.62 -37.85 10.95
C GLY A 738 3.29 -39.32 10.69
N ILE A 739 2.15 -39.81 11.20
CA ILE A 739 1.70 -41.19 10.94
C ILE A 739 1.43 -41.42 9.46
N ASN A 740 0.98 -40.36 8.76
CA ASN A 740 0.96 -40.29 7.30
C ASN A 740 1.70 -38.99 6.92
N GLY A 741 2.94 -39.13 6.46
CA GLY A 741 3.74 -38.03 5.94
C GLY A 741 3.62 -37.94 4.42
N ASP A 742 2.91 -36.93 3.93
CA ASP A 742 2.80 -36.59 2.51
C ASP A 742 3.68 -35.38 2.21
N ALA A 743 4.77 -35.59 1.49
CA ALA A 743 5.69 -34.52 1.10
C ALA A 743 5.73 -34.38 -0.43
N THR A 744 5.59 -33.15 -0.92
CA THR A 744 5.64 -32.79 -2.35
C THR A 744 6.56 -31.58 -2.55
N ALA A 745 7.61 -31.74 -3.37
CA ALA A 745 8.47 -30.64 -3.80
C ALA A 745 8.43 -30.52 -5.32
N THR A 746 8.15 -29.31 -5.79
CA THR A 746 8.14 -28.96 -7.21
C THR A 746 9.12 -27.80 -7.43
N SER A 747 10.12 -27.99 -8.29
CA SER A 747 10.97 -26.90 -8.77
C SER A 747 10.74 -26.70 -10.26
N GLY A 748 10.69 -25.45 -10.70
CA GLY A 748 10.42 -25.08 -12.08
C GLY A 748 11.40 -24.02 -12.54
N SER A 749 12.43 -24.40 -13.29
CA SER A 749 13.38 -23.41 -13.80
C SER A 749 13.05 -22.99 -15.23
N ALA A 750 13.16 -21.70 -15.51
CA ALA A 750 13.02 -21.16 -16.85
C ALA A 750 14.04 -20.04 -17.03
N GLY A 751 14.88 -20.14 -18.05
CA GLY A 751 15.94 -19.16 -18.26
C GLY A 751 16.57 -19.31 -19.63
N THR A 752 17.18 -18.21 -20.07
CA THR A 752 18.04 -18.16 -21.24
C THR A 752 19.48 -18.01 -20.75
N THR A 753 20.44 -18.69 -21.37
CA THR A 753 21.86 -18.48 -21.09
C THR A 753 22.26 -17.07 -21.53
N PHE A 754 22.47 -16.18 -20.56
CA PHE A 754 22.77 -14.77 -20.79
C PHE A 754 24.09 -14.63 -21.59
N GLY A 755 24.02 -14.06 -22.80
CA GLY A 755 25.21 -13.71 -23.61
C GLY A 755 25.33 -14.36 -24.99
N ILE A 756 24.37 -15.20 -25.41
CA ILE A 756 24.33 -15.74 -26.77
C ILE A 756 23.09 -15.17 -27.49
N PRO A 757 23.23 -14.32 -28.53
CA PRO A 757 22.13 -13.62 -29.18
C PRO A 757 21.22 -14.49 -30.05
N THR A 758 21.30 -15.83 -29.92
CA THR A 758 20.50 -16.77 -30.70
C THR A 758 20.03 -17.90 -29.79
N LEU A 759 18.91 -17.66 -29.12
CA LEU A 759 17.98 -18.64 -28.53
C LEU A 759 18.49 -19.50 -27.33
N ASP A 760 17.63 -19.66 -26.32
CA ASP A 760 17.25 -20.96 -25.74
C ASP A 760 16.38 -20.77 -24.49
N SER A 761 15.04 -20.79 -24.63
CA SER A 761 14.15 -20.90 -23.47
C SER A 761 13.87 -22.37 -23.17
N VAL A 762 14.79 -23.01 -22.45
CA VAL A 762 14.51 -24.32 -21.87
C VAL A 762 13.72 -24.11 -20.59
N ARG A 763 12.53 -24.73 -20.51
CA ARG A 763 11.76 -24.80 -19.28
C ARG A 763 11.91 -26.19 -18.68
N VAL A 764 12.36 -26.23 -17.43
CA VAL A 764 12.50 -27.43 -16.62
C VAL A 764 11.40 -27.41 -15.58
N THR A 765 10.60 -28.47 -15.50
CA THR A 765 9.72 -28.72 -14.35
C THR A 765 10.11 -30.04 -13.70
N ASN A 766 10.36 -30.03 -12.40
CA ASN A 766 10.85 -31.16 -11.66
C ASN A 766 9.99 -31.37 -10.41
N THR A 767 9.21 -32.44 -10.38
CA THR A 767 8.27 -32.75 -9.30
C THR A 767 8.71 -34.01 -8.59
N VAL A 768 8.77 -33.97 -7.26
CA VAL A 768 9.13 -35.10 -6.39
C VAL A 768 8.05 -35.28 -5.34
N THR A 769 7.50 -36.49 -5.23
CA THR A 769 6.51 -36.83 -4.21
C THR A 769 6.93 -38.07 -3.42
N ALA A 770 6.59 -38.09 -2.14
CA ALA A 770 6.85 -39.20 -1.24
C ALA A 770 5.73 -39.31 -0.19
N ASN A 771 5.16 -40.50 -0.06
CA ASN A 771 4.21 -40.87 1.00
C ASN A 771 4.84 -41.96 1.86
N VAL A 772 4.98 -41.68 3.15
CA VAL A 772 5.60 -42.60 4.12
C VAL A 772 4.84 -42.59 5.44
N GLY A 773 4.84 -43.72 6.15
CA GLY A 773 4.23 -43.83 7.49
C GLY A 773 5.08 -43.22 8.62
N SER A 774 5.85 -42.15 8.34
CA SER A 774 6.85 -41.52 9.20
C SER A 774 7.29 -40.15 8.64
N GLN A 775 8.52 -39.69 8.94
CA GLN A 775 9.17 -38.58 8.26
C GLN A 775 9.44 -38.85 6.77
N SER A 776 9.00 -37.92 5.92
CA SER A 776 9.24 -37.81 4.49
C SER A 776 9.94 -36.49 4.18
N ARG A 777 11.10 -36.52 3.54
CA ARG A 777 11.84 -35.36 3.02
C ARG A 777 11.98 -35.51 1.52
N VAL A 778 11.45 -34.57 0.76
CA VAL A 778 11.63 -34.50 -0.70
C VAL A 778 12.34 -33.23 -1.10
N GLU A 779 13.21 -33.34 -2.11
CA GLU A 779 13.97 -32.21 -2.63
C GLU A 779 13.96 -32.19 -4.16
N SER A 780 13.63 -31.03 -4.71
CA SER A 780 13.66 -30.78 -6.14
C SER A 780 14.55 -29.60 -6.41
N TYR A 781 15.54 -29.79 -7.27
CA TYR A 781 16.45 -28.75 -7.72
C TYR A 781 16.47 -28.70 -9.25
N SER A 782 16.44 -27.49 -9.79
CA SER A 782 16.73 -27.23 -11.18
C SER A 782 17.50 -25.93 -11.32
N ALA A 783 18.48 -25.88 -12.21
CA ALA A 783 19.19 -24.66 -12.55
C ALA A 783 19.47 -24.63 -14.05
N VAL A 784 19.27 -23.48 -14.69
CA VAL A 784 19.48 -23.32 -16.14
C VAL A 784 20.71 -22.48 -16.52
N ASP A 785 21.41 -21.97 -15.52
CA ASP A 785 22.59 -21.12 -15.66
C ASP A 785 23.92 -21.86 -15.45
N GLY A 786 23.89 -23.19 -15.38
CA GLY A 786 25.05 -24.01 -15.06
C GLY A 786 25.38 -24.09 -13.56
N THR A 787 24.57 -23.52 -12.66
CA THR A 787 24.83 -23.65 -11.21
C THR A 787 24.72 -25.12 -10.79
N PRO A 788 25.82 -25.74 -10.31
CA PRO A 788 25.80 -27.13 -9.88
C PRO A 788 25.04 -27.27 -8.56
N TRP A 789 24.34 -28.39 -8.40
CA TRP A 789 23.80 -28.82 -7.11
C TRP A 789 24.94 -29.34 -6.20
N SER A 790 24.72 -29.37 -4.89
CA SER A 790 25.67 -29.96 -3.93
C SER A 790 25.16 -31.30 -3.41
N ALA A 791 26.04 -32.30 -3.30
CA ALA A 791 25.70 -33.58 -2.66
C ALA A 791 25.25 -33.42 -1.19
N ALA A 792 25.63 -32.30 -0.54
CA ALA A 792 25.16 -31.97 0.79
C ALA A 792 23.67 -31.59 0.84
N ASP A 793 23.09 -31.13 -0.28
CA ASP A 793 21.69 -30.71 -0.34
C ASP A 793 20.77 -31.93 -0.14
N VAL A 794 21.02 -33.01 -0.87
CA VAL A 794 20.19 -34.23 -0.85
C VAL A 794 20.50 -35.20 0.30
N ALA A 795 21.43 -34.85 1.19
CA ALA A 795 21.77 -35.71 2.31
C ALA A 795 20.54 -35.99 3.20
N GLY A 796 20.10 -37.25 3.23
CA GLY A 796 18.92 -37.68 4.00
C GLY A 796 17.57 -37.38 3.34
N ALA A 797 17.53 -37.00 2.06
CA ALA A 797 16.27 -36.93 1.32
C ALA A 797 15.70 -38.34 1.08
N ASN A 798 14.40 -38.51 1.26
CA ASN A 798 13.69 -39.76 0.96
C ASN A 798 13.37 -39.90 -0.52
N ALA A 799 13.20 -38.78 -1.22
CA ALA A 799 13.30 -38.73 -2.67
C ALA A 799 13.89 -37.39 -3.10
N PHE A 800 14.63 -37.41 -4.20
CA PHE A 800 15.20 -36.21 -4.77
C PHE A 800 15.31 -36.32 -6.29
N SER A 801 15.35 -35.17 -6.94
CA SER A 801 15.65 -35.03 -8.35
C SER A 801 16.38 -33.70 -8.54
N LEU A 802 17.54 -33.75 -9.16
CA LEU A 802 18.46 -32.63 -9.34
C LEU A 802 18.78 -32.51 -10.83
N LEU A 803 18.74 -31.28 -11.36
CA LEU A 803 19.19 -31.01 -12.71
C LEU A 803 19.97 -29.69 -12.77
N THR A 804 21.17 -29.75 -13.34
CA THR A 804 21.92 -28.58 -13.80
C THR A 804 21.96 -28.61 -15.31
N PHE A 805 21.30 -27.63 -15.93
CA PHE A 805 21.32 -27.40 -17.36
C PHE A 805 22.44 -26.40 -17.71
N SER A 806 22.95 -26.50 -18.94
CA SER A 806 24.14 -25.79 -19.40
C SER A 806 25.35 -25.93 -18.43
N PRO A 807 25.67 -27.16 -17.96
CA PRO A 807 26.80 -27.36 -17.06
C PRO A 807 28.12 -26.94 -17.73
N SER A 808 29.11 -26.55 -16.93
CA SER A 808 30.41 -26.23 -17.51
C SER A 808 31.07 -27.49 -18.08
N THR A 809 31.92 -27.35 -19.10
CA THR A 809 32.70 -28.49 -19.64
C THR A 809 33.57 -29.16 -18.57
N PHE A 810 33.97 -28.40 -17.55
CA PHE A 810 34.67 -28.91 -16.38
C PHE A 810 33.77 -29.86 -15.57
N ASP A 811 32.54 -29.45 -15.28
CA ASP A 811 31.57 -30.27 -14.53
C ASP A 811 31.24 -31.55 -15.31
N VAL A 812 30.96 -31.44 -16.61
CA VAL A 812 30.67 -32.59 -17.48
C VAL A 812 31.85 -33.57 -17.53
N THR A 813 33.08 -33.07 -17.67
CA THR A 813 34.28 -33.92 -17.73
C THR A 813 34.54 -34.61 -16.40
N ALA A 814 34.31 -33.91 -15.28
CA ALA A 814 34.45 -34.48 -13.95
C ALA A 814 33.44 -35.60 -13.72
N GLU A 815 32.18 -35.35 -14.07
CA GLU A 815 31.06 -36.27 -13.87
C GLU A 815 31.19 -37.53 -14.75
N LEU A 816 31.57 -37.37 -16.02
CA LEU A 816 31.67 -38.49 -16.95
C LEU A 816 33.01 -39.23 -16.88
N ALA A 817 33.97 -38.84 -16.05
CA ALA A 817 35.35 -39.34 -16.06
C ALA A 817 35.46 -40.88 -15.96
N THR A 818 34.50 -41.53 -15.32
CA THR A 818 34.44 -42.98 -15.10
C THR A 818 33.51 -43.73 -16.06
N GLN A 819 32.93 -43.05 -17.06
CA GLN A 819 31.85 -43.55 -17.91
C GLN A 819 32.25 -43.62 -19.39
N PRO A 820 33.09 -44.60 -19.80
CA PRO A 820 33.67 -44.62 -21.15
C PRO A 820 32.65 -44.82 -22.28
N ASN A 821 31.57 -45.59 -22.09
CA ASN A 821 30.56 -45.76 -23.15
C ASN A 821 29.77 -44.47 -23.36
N ILE A 822 29.40 -43.77 -22.29
CA ILE A 822 28.73 -42.47 -22.37
C ILE A 822 29.66 -41.43 -22.98
N GLN A 823 30.93 -41.35 -22.57
CA GLN A 823 31.92 -40.45 -23.18
C GLN A 823 32.13 -40.72 -24.68
N ASN A 824 32.05 -41.99 -25.10
CA ASN A 824 32.17 -42.34 -26.53
C ASN A 824 30.90 -41.99 -27.33
N ALA A 825 29.73 -41.96 -26.67
CA ALA A 825 28.45 -41.65 -27.28
C ALA A 825 28.13 -40.14 -27.29
N ILE A 826 28.62 -39.39 -26.30
CA ILE A 826 28.32 -37.98 -26.07
C ILE A 826 29.59 -37.13 -26.19
N ASN A 827 29.52 -36.04 -26.96
CA ASN A 827 30.55 -35.02 -26.94
C ASN A 827 30.33 -34.10 -25.72
N VAL A 828 31.36 -33.95 -24.88
CA VAL A 828 31.29 -33.16 -23.64
C VAL A 828 30.87 -31.69 -23.84
N ASN A 829 31.02 -31.16 -25.05
CA ASN A 829 30.61 -29.78 -25.38
C ASN A 829 29.12 -29.67 -25.75
N ASP A 830 28.45 -30.80 -25.97
CA ASP A 830 27.06 -30.88 -26.45
C ASP A 830 26.08 -31.36 -25.35
N VAL A 831 26.57 -31.48 -24.10
CA VAL A 831 25.73 -31.85 -22.95
C VAL A 831 24.83 -30.66 -22.59
N LEU A 832 23.53 -30.92 -22.67
CA LEU A 832 22.49 -29.97 -22.32
C LEU A 832 22.28 -29.89 -20.81
N GLY A 833 22.35 -31.03 -20.12
CA GLY A 833 22.22 -31.07 -18.67
C GLY A 833 22.79 -32.33 -18.05
N ILE A 834 23.20 -32.20 -16.79
CA ILE A 834 23.56 -33.31 -15.90
C ILE A 834 22.60 -33.30 -14.71
N GLY A 835 22.25 -34.47 -14.21
CA GLY A 835 21.33 -34.58 -13.09
C GLY A 835 21.47 -35.88 -12.32
N GLU A 836 20.79 -35.94 -11.19
CA GLU A 836 20.72 -37.11 -10.32
C GLU A 836 19.28 -37.26 -9.84
N PHE A 837 18.77 -38.49 -9.79
CA PHE A 837 17.52 -38.80 -9.10
C PHE A 837 17.71 -40.01 -8.21
N GLY A 838 16.93 -40.07 -7.14
CA GLY A 838 17.04 -41.16 -6.20
C GLY A 838 16.19 -40.95 -4.96
N GLY A 839 16.41 -41.80 -3.98
CA GLY A 839 15.70 -41.75 -2.73
C GLY A 839 16.09 -42.89 -1.79
N GLY A 840 15.74 -42.71 -0.51
CA GLY A 840 15.95 -43.68 0.53
C GLY A 840 14.70 -43.85 1.37
N TYR A 841 14.34 -45.09 1.66
CA TYR A 841 13.32 -45.42 2.63
C TYR A 841 13.82 -44.99 4.03
N PRO A 842 13.05 -44.16 4.76
CA PRO A 842 13.46 -43.62 6.04
C PRO A 842 13.73 -44.73 7.06
N THR A 843 14.74 -44.59 7.90
CA THR A 843 15.15 -45.65 8.84
C THR A 843 14.07 -46.01 9.88
N ASP A 844 13.13 -45.10 10.11
CA ASP A 844 11.98 -45.19 11.01
C ASP A 844 10.64 -45.36 10.28
N GLY A 845 10.67 -45.54 8.95
CA GLY A 845 9.47 -45.74 8.12
C GLY A 845 8.70 -47.03 8.41
N SER A 846 7.41 -47.01 8.09
CA SER A 846 6.54 -48.19 8.13
C SER A 846 5.53 -48.21 6.98
N GLY A 847 5.19 -49.41 6.51
CA GLY A 847 4.25 -49.60 5.39
C GLY A 847 4.92 -49.58 4.01
N VAL A 848 4.10 -49.57 2.96
CA VAL A 848 4.56 -49.45 1.56
C VAL A 848 4.71 -47.98 1.23
N HIS A 849 5.91 -47.58 0.83
CA HIS A 849 6.24 -46.21 0.48
C HIS A 849 6.24 -46.11 -1.04
N THR A 850 5.68 -45.03 -1.57
CA THR A 850 5.70 -44.73 -3.00
C THR A 850 6.41 -43.40 -3.22
N PHE A 851 7.33 -43.41 -4.16
CA PHE A 851 8.09 -42.25 -4.59
C PHE A 851 7.89 -42.05 -6.07
N SER A 852 7.70 -40.81 -6.48
CA SER A 852 7.58 -40.44 -7.88
C SER A 852 8.40 -39.19 -8.14
N THR A 853 9.27 -39.25 -9.14
CA THR A 853 9.98 -38.08 -9.69
C THR A 853 9.52 -37.88 -11.14
N LEU A 854 9.14 -36.67 -11.50
CA LEU A 854 8.82 -36.29 -12.88
C LEU A 854 9.70 -35.11 -13.27
N LEU A 855 10.56 -35.33 -14.27
CA LEU A 855 11.31 -34.29 -14.95
C LEU A 855 10.67 -34.02 -16.31
N GLU A 856 10.31 -32.77 -16.58
CA GLU A 856 9.83 -32.29 -17.87
C GLU A 856 10.79 -31.21 -18.40
N LEU A 857 11.29 -31.40 -19.62
CA LEU A 857 12.12 -30.47 -20.36
C LEU A 857 11.37 -30.00 -21.60
N GLU A 858 10.97 -28.75 -21.63
CA GLU A 858 10.34 -28.13 -22.79
C GLU A 858 11.41 -27.40 -23.61
N LEU A 859 11.64 -27.90 -24.83
CA LEU A 859 12.60 -27.37 -25.79
C LEU A 859 11.88 -26.45 -26.76
N THR A 860 11.74 -25.18 -26.41
CA THR A 860 10.97 -24.23 -27.22
C THR A 860 11.71 -23.76 -28.47
N ASP A 861 13.02 -23.95 -28.54
CA ASP A 861 13.84 -23.52 -29.67
C ASP A 861 13.83 -24.55 -30.82
N GLY A 862 13.84 -24.05 -32.05
CA GLY A 862 14.07 -24.82 -33.28
C GLY A 862 15.53 -25.18 -33.53
N THR A 863 16.52 -24.69 -32.77
CA THR A 863 17.92 -25.14 -32.91
C THR A 863 18.12 -26.62 -32.55
N PHE A 864 17.23 -27.18 -31.73
CA PHE A 864 17.16 -28.60 -31.42
C PHE A 864 16.51 -29.43 -32.52
N THR A 865 15.79 -28.81 -33.46
CA THR A 865 15.10 -29.52 -34.54
C THR A 865 16.08 -30.34 -35.38
N GLY A 866 15.83 -31.65 -35.47
CA GLY A 866 16.62 -32.60 -36.25
C GLY A 866 17.86 -33.13 -35.53
N ARG A 867 18.19 -32.67 -34.32
CA ARG A 867 19.33 -33.20 -33.55
C ARG A 867 18.95 -34.49 -32.85
N ASP A 868 19.81 -35.50 -32.95
CA ASP A 868 19.62 -36.75 -32.20
C ASP A 868 19.85 -36.48 -30.71
N ALA A 869 18.87 -36.80 -29.86
CA ALA A 869 19.05 -36.75 -28.42
C ALA A 869 19.56 -38.09 -27.88
N LEU A 870 20.48 -38.01 -26.92
CA LEU A 870 20.92 -39.14 -26.13
C LEU A 870 20.76 -38.82 -24.64
N ILE A 871 20.42 -39.84 -23.86
CA ILE A 871 20.49 -39.81 -22.39
C ILE A 871 21.43 -40.92 -21.94
N GLY A 872 22.46 -40.58 -21.18
CA GLY A 872 23.37 -41.55 -20.56
C GLY A 872 23.06 -41.69 -19.09
N PHE A 873 22.85 -42.92 -18.61
CA PHE A 873 22.67 -43.21 -17.17
C PHE A 873 23.94 -43.80 -16.56
N TYR A 874 24.34 -43.32 -15.39
CA TYR A 874 25.57 -43.70 -14.70
C TYR A 874 25.45 -43.58 -13.17
N ASP A 875 26.51 -43.96 -12.46
CA ASP A 875 26.66 -43.87 -11.01
C ASP A 875 25.49 -44.45 -10.21
N PHE A 876 24.99 -45.60 -10.66
CA PHE A 876 24.02 -46.38 -9.91
C PHE A 876 24.55 -46.68 -8.50
N SER A 877 23.78 -46.30 -7.50
CA SER A 877 24.01 -46.66 -6.12
C SER A 877 22.75 -47.26 -5.52
N SER A 878 22.91 -48.20 -4.58
CA SER A 878 21.80 -48.72 -3.80
C SER A 878 22.18 -48.99 -2.36
N THR A 879 21.21 -48.86 -1.47
CA THR A 879 21.32 -49.22 -0.06
C THR A 879 20.31 -50.31 0.28
N GLY A 880 20.60 -51.12 1.30
CA GLY A 880 19.71 -52.22 1.69
C GLY A 880 19.51 -53.21 0.54
N ASN A 881 18.27 -53.37 0.12
CA ASN A 881 17.88 -54.21 -1.03
C ASN A 881 17.50 -53.38 -2.27
N GLY A 882 17.76 -52.07 -2.27
CA GLY A 882 17.36 -51.16 -3.34
C GLY A 882 15.89 -50.79 -3.29
N PHE A 883 15.06 -51.57 -3.98
CA PHE A 883 13.64 -51.30 -4.20
C PHE A 883 12.84 -52.62 -4.29
N GLU A 884 11.52 -52.55 -4.17
CA GLU A 884 10.59 -53.65 -4.49
C GLU A 884 10.12 -53.58 -5.94
N SER A 885 9.89 -52.36 -6.43
CA SER A 885 9.56 -52.06 -7.82
C SER A 885 10.22 -50.73 -8.18
N LEU A 886 10.86 -50.68 -9.34
CA LEU A 886 11.36 -49.46 -9.95
C LEU A 886 10.84 -49.40 -11.39
N MET A 887 10.29 -48.26 -11.77
CA MET A 887 9.82 -47.98 -13.12
C MET A 887 10.48 -46.70 -13.61
N LEU A 888 11.04 -46.75 -14.82
CA LEU A 888 11.52 -45.59 -15.55
C LEU A 888 10.66 -45.45 -16.81
N SER A 889 10.08 -44.29 -17.03
CA SER A 889 9.37 -43.92 -18.25
C SER A 889 10.07 -42.72 -18.87
N ILE A 890 10.38 -42.79 -20.16
CA ILE A 890 10.90 -41.65 -20.92
C ILE A 890 10.02 -41.46 -22.14
N SER A 891 9.50 -40.25 -22.31
CA SER A 891 8.70 -39.88 -23.47
C SER A 891 9.17 -38.57 -24.11
N ALA A 892 9.19 -38.58 -25.43
CA ALA A 892 9.44 -37.47 -26.35
C ALA A 892 8.53 -37.69 -27.58
N LEU A 893 8.55 -36.80 -28.59
CA LEU A 893 7.62 -36.93 -29.72
C LEU A 893 7.79 -38.26 -30.48
N GLN A 894 9.03 -38.75 -30.60
CA GLN A 894 9.38 -39.95 -31.36
C GLN A 894 9.82 -41.14 -30.49
N PHE A 895 9.81 -40.98 -29.17
CA PHE A 895 10.32 -41.97 -28.23
C PHE A 895 9.34 -42.10 -27.07
N ASN A 896 8.90 -43.31 -26.74
CA ASN A 896 8.04 -43.53 -25.58
C ASN A 896 8.27 -44.96 -25.09
N GLU A 897 9.14 -45.10 -24.11
CA GLU A 897 9.55 -46.38 -23.56
C GLU A 897 9.38 -46.39 -22.05
N THR A 898 9.05 -47.56 -21.51
CA THR A 898 8.91 -47.79 -20.08
C THR A 898 9.65 -49.06 -19.70
N TRP A 899 10.56 -48.95 -18.75
CA TRP A 899 11.29 -50.07 -18.18
C TRP A 899 10.82 -50.31 -16.75
N THR A 900 10.61 -51.58 -16.40
CA THR A 900 10.29 -52.00 -15.04
C THR A 900 11.37 -52.95 -14.55
N PHE A 901 11.89 -52.68 -13.36
CA PHE A 901 12.94 -53.45 -12.72
C PHE A 901 12.39 -54.05 -11.43
N THR A 902 12.63 -55.35 -11.26
CA THR A 902 12.25 -56.11 -10.06
C THR A 902 13.46 -56.70 -9.33
N ASP A 903 14.68 -56.47 -9.84
CA ASP A 903 15.93 -56.89 -9.24
C ASP A 903 17.05 -55.84 -9.44
N LEU A 904 17.96 -55.78 -8.48
CA LEU A 904 19.08 -54.83 -8.45
C LEU A 904 20.06 -55.02 -9.61
N THR A 905 20.34 -56.25 -10.02
CA THR A 905 21.35 -56.54 -11.05
C THR A 905 20.92 -56.01 -12.42
N THR A 906 19.64 -56.18 -12.77
CA THR A 906 19.09 -55.65 -14.02
C THR A 906 19.07 -54.12 -14.01
N ALA A 907 18.72 -53.49 -12.88
CA ALA A 907 18.76 -52.03 -12.76
C ALA A 907 20.20 -51.50 -12.80
N GLU A 908 21.13 -52.07 -12.02
CA GLU A 908 22.55 -51.70 -12.03
C GLU A 908 23.13 -51.77 -13.43
N SER A 909 22.86 -52.84 -14.18
CA SER A 909 23.31 -52.96 -15.57
C SER A 909 22.70 -51.91 -16.50
N PHE A 910 21.50 -51.41 -16.21
CA PHE A 910 20.83 -50.39 -17.01
C PHE A 910 21.33 -48.98 -16.69
N PHE A 911 21.61 -48.70 -15.41
CA PHE A 911 22.05 -47.39 -14.91
C PHE A 911 23.57 -47.25 -14.77
N THR A 912 24.36 -48.18 -15.33
CA THR A 912 25.83 -48.12 -15.32
C THR A 912 26.37 -47.96 -16.73
N ASP A 913 26.91 -46.78 -17.04
CA ASP A 913 27.59 -46.46 -18.29
C ASP A 913 26.80 -46.86 -19.55
N ASN A 914 25.50 -46.52 -19.58
CA ASN A 914 24.56 -46.97 -20.60
C ASN A 914 23.94 -45.77 -21.36
N PRO A 915 24.38 -45.49 -22.59
CA PRO A 915 23.77 -44.48 -23.44
C PRO A 915 22.51 -45.01 -24.14
N LEU A 916 21.41 -44.26 -24.02
CA LEU A 916 20.13 -44.52 -24.68
C LEU A 916 19.87 -43.42 -25.73
N SER A 917 19.54 -43.84 -26.95
CA SER A 917 19.14 -42.91 -28.01
C SER A 917 17.64 -42.64 -27.97
N LEU A 918 17.28 -41.36 -27.97
CA LEU A 918 15.91 -40.86 -28.00
C LEU A 918 15.43 -40.51 -29.42
N GLY A 919 16.29 -40.68 -30.42
CA GLY A 919 16.02 -40.23 -31.80
C GLY A 919 16.14 -38.71 -31.97
N SER A 920 15.69 -38.22 -33.12
CA SER A 920 15.77 -36.79 -33.44
C SER A 920 14.72 -35.98 -32.68
N LEU A 921 15.15 -34.90 -32.05
CA LEU A 921 14.26 -33.90 -31.43
C LEU A 921 13.55 -33.09 -32.53
N ALA A 922 12.27 -32.83 -32.36
CA ALA A 922 11.48 -31.95 -33.20
C ALA A 922 11.77 -30.47 -32.93
N GLY A 923 12.22 -30.11 -31.72
CA GLY A 923 12.31 -28.71 -31.26
C GLY A 923 10.94 -28.01 -31.26
N ASN A 924 10.92 -26.68 -31.11
CA ASN A 924 9.70 -25.85 -31.20
C ASN A 924 8.56 -26.25 -30.24
N GLY A 925 8.88 -26.47 -28.96
CA GLY A 925 7.92 -26.82 -27.91
C GLY A 925 7.75 -28.32 -27.70
N GLU A 926 8.69 -29.13 -28.19
CA GLU A 926 8.77 -30.54 -27.82
C GLU A 926 9.03 -30.67 -26.31
N LYS A 927 8.35 -31.63 -25.67
CA LYS A 927 8.54 -31.98 -24.27
C LYS A 927 9.25 -33.32 -24.18
N LEU A 928 10.41 -33.34 -23.54
CA LEU A 928 11.09 -34.54 -23.08
C LEU A 928 10.71 -34.76 -21.61
N GLN A 929 9.97 -35.83 -21.34
CA GLN A 929 9.54 -36.20 -20.00
C GLN A 929 10.27 -37.46 -19.55
N MET A 930 10.83 -37.43 -18.34
CA MET A 930 11.41 -38.57 -17.64
C MET A 930 10.70 -38.74 -16.31
N GLN A 931 10.05 -39.88 -16.11
CA GLN A 931 9.37 -40.23 -14.87
C GLN A 931 10.01 -41.46 -14.25
N VAL A 932 10.29 -41.38 -12.95
CA VAL A 932 10.79 -42.51 -12.17
C VAL A 932 9.86 -42.74 -11.00
N ASP A 933 9.28 -43.93 -10.94
CA ASP A 933 8.44 -44.35 -9.84
C ASP A 933 9.08 -45.56 -9.15
N TRP A 934 9.22 -45.52 -7.84
CA TRP A 934 9.68 -46.68 -7.09
C TRP A 934 8.95 -46.85 -5.77
N SER A 935 8.96 -48.08 -5.27
CA SER A 935 8.37 -48.42 -3.98
C SER A 935 9.25 -49.37 -3.17
N SER A 936 9.17 -49.26 -1.85
CA SER A 936 9.72 -50.24 -0.92
C SER A 936 8.91 -50.24 0.37
N SER A 937 8.97 -51.34 1.13
CA SER A 937 8.43 -51.45 2.49
C SER A 937 9.51 -51.70 3.56
N ARG A 938 10.80 -51.58 3.20
CA ARG A 938 11.92 -51.96 4.06
C ARG A 938 12.79 -50.77 4.43
N ALA A 939 13.06 -50.61 5.73
CA ALA A 939 14.01 -49.62 6.23
C ALA A 939 15.39 -49.73 5.55
N SER A 940 15.99 -48.59 5.24
CA SER A 940 17.33 -48.45 4.60
C SER A 940 17.43 -48.94 3.15
N ASP A 941 16.35 -49.41 2.54
CA ASP A 941 16.30 -49.56 1.09
C ASP A 941 16.43 -48.19 0.43
N GLY A 942 17.15 -48.10 -0.69
CA GLY A 942 17.30 -46.85 -1.41
C GLY A 942 18.06 -47.07 -2.71
N PHE A 943 17.90 -46.14 -3.64
CA PHE A 943 18.67 -46.13 -4.87
C PHE A 943 18.95 -44.69 -5.30
N SER A 944 20.02 -44.48 -6.05
CA SER A 944 20.22 -43.27 -6.85
C SER A 944 20.87 -43.61 -8.18
N ALA A 945 20.67 -42.76 -9.16
CA ALA A 945 21.37 -42.80 -10.45
C ALA A 945 21.55 -41.39 -10.98
N SER A 946 22.70 -41.16 -11.59
CA SER A 946 23.01 -39.94 -12.32
C SER A 946 22.69 -40.10 -13.80
N PHE A 947 22.46 -38.98 -14.48
CA PHE A 947 22.19 -38.94 -15.90
C PHE A 947 22.81 -37.71 -16.57
N ALA A 948 23.04 -37.81 -17.88
CA ALA A 948 23.50 -36.72 -18.74
C ALA A 948 22.69 -36.73 -20.03
N ILE A 949 22.18 -35.56 -20.43
CA ILE A 949 21.35 -35.38 -21.63
C ILE A 949 22.14 -34.56 -22.64
N THR A 950 22.14 -34.97 -23.91
CA THR A 950 22.77 -34.24 -25.01
C THR A 950 21.84 -34.08 -26.20
N ALA A 951 22.05 -33.04 -26.99
CA ALA A 951 21.57 -32.95 -28.36
C ALA A 951 22.77 -33.05 -29.31
N VAL A 952 22.98 -34.24 -29.87
CA VAL A 952 24.09 -34.55 -30.76
C VAL A 952 23.96 -33.70 -32.02
N PRO A 953 24.93 -32.82 -32.32
CA PRO A 953 24.99 -32.14 -33.59
C PRO A 953 25.04 -33.21 -34.69
N GLU A 954 24.17 -33.12 -35.70
CA GLU A 954 24.27 -34.04 -36.83
C GLU A 954 25.73 -34.09 -37.30
N PRO A 955 26.31 -35.29 -37.47
CA PRO A 955 27.68 -35.37 -37.92
C PRO A 955 27.78 -34.65 -39.26
N GLY A 956 28.52 -33.53 -39.29
CA GLY A 956 28.72 -32.69 -40.49
C GLY A 956 29.30 -33.46 -41.70
N GLN A 957 29.56 -34.75 -41.54
CA GLN A 957 29.82 -35.73 -42.57
C GLN A 957 28.71 -35.81 -43.62
N PHE A 958 27.42 -35.62 -43.29
CA PHE A 958 26.37 -35.55 -44.32
C PHE A 958 26.45 -34.29 -45.16
N LEU A 959 26.78 -33.14 -44.57
CA LEU A 959 27.07 -31.91 -45.32
C LEU A 959 28.36 -32.07 -46.16
N ALA A 960 29.37 -32.76 -45.63
CA ALA A 960 30.59 -33.08 -46.37
C ALA A 960 30.37 -34.06 -47.52
N ILE A 961 29.45 -35.03 -47.39
CA ILE A 961 29.03 -35.95 -48.47
C ILE A 961 28.17 -35.21 -49.49
N LEU A 962 27.28 -34.30 -49.08
CA LEU A 962 26.50 -33.46 -49.99
C LEU A 962 27.40 -32.48 -50.76
N ILE A 963 28.36 -31.84 -50.09
CA ILE A 963 29.39 -31.00 -50.72
C ILE A 963 30.29 -31.86 -51.63
N ALA A 964 30.69 -33.06 -51.20
CA ALA A 964 31.47 -34.00 -52.01
C ALA A 964 30.70 -34.42 -53.28
N PHE A 965 29.39 -34.71 -53.19
CA PHE A 965 28.52 -35.02 -54.32
C PHE A 965 28.32 -33.81 -55.24
N VAL A 966 28.15 -32.60 -54.70
CA VAL A 966 28.06 -31.36 -55.50
C VAL A 966 29.40 -31.07 -56.20
N THR A 967 30.55 -31.31 -55.56
CA THR A 967 31.86 -31.23 -56.22
C THR A 967 32.07 -32.34 -57.24
N LEU A 968 31.60 -33.57 -57.01
CA LEU A 968 31.70 -34.67 -57.99
C LEU A 968 30.82 -34.40 -59.22
N PHE A 969 29.64 -33.80 -59.06
CA PHE A 969 28.80 -33.36 -60.17
C PHE A 969 29.41 -32.16 -60.93
N ARG A 970 30.12 -31.25 -60.24
CA ARG A 970 30.90 -30.19 -60.91
C ARG A 970 32.07 -30.74 -61.72
N VAL A 971 32.77 -31.75 -61.22
CA VAL A 971 33.89 -32.40 -61.93
C VAL A 971 33.40 -33.28 -63.10
N ARG A 972 32.22 -33.92 -62.99
CA ARG A 972 31.62 -34.66 -64.11
C ARG A 972 31.12 -33.75 -65.25
N ARG A 973 30.73 -32.50 -64.95
CA ARG A 973 30.35 -31.50 -65.96
C ARG A 973 31.54 -30.83 -66.67
N GLN A 974 32.78 -31.05 -66.19
CA GLN A 974 34.01 -30.62 -66.87
C GLN A 974 34.66 -31.72 -67.72
N ARG A 975 34.07 -32.93 -67.79
CA ARG A 975 34.55 -34.04 -68.64
C ARG A 975 33.49 -34.59 -69.61
N ALA A 976 32.44 -33.83 -69.88
CA ALA A 976 31.50 -34.07 -70.99
C ALA A 976 31.61 -32.92 -72.00
#